data_AF-A0AAD1U1M4-F1
#
_entry.id   AF-A0AAD1U1M4-F1
#
_cell.length_a   1.000
_cell.length_b   1.000
_cell.length_c   1.000
_cell.angle_alpha   90.00
_cell.angle_beta   90.00
_cell.angle_gamma   90.00
#
_symmetry.space_group_name_H-M   'P 1'
#
loop_
_entity.id
_entity.type
_entity.pdbx_description
1 polymer ?
#
loop_
_entity_poly.entity_id
_entity_poly.type
_entity_poly.pdbx_seq_one_letter_code
_entity_poly.pdbx_strand_id
1 'polypeptide(L)'
;MISYRRMYTRFVRHWDKVRMYYEHGLTLKPENYEAMKLSHLDYRTANIEITQKRKTSIYREALQKFYKRYPDVKYSIARDAPGLVGKRPENPALLFIEKQMKLMDKGYSENKAFEILEKEMAEKLEVQRDENRILRGFAINNRARSYLNYSQQLSEAEGKAKVDQLDRDLPKYLYQQQKWDIMAKEQGTMEENQRQLIENRGSIINETFKNLDYTTESAEQYFSQYVPTSKLEFPFEHDNYQPATYEVVKHAYNMKDKESLIEVHDGFINRAESLIKAHKYRASLADGLKGLSDREIIQKVREVPTRIKKNSKSLVKKLEKMNVRLNDDGSVNYSQVPYPHVVKSLQKMEGVVKIALMHKDLEFEYPQHFEKLQIKGDMMKMINAEEMKLEQLKLEKEIKEKADPELSYEQYFESLISDKVKDINVARTRGKDIDSKTETELIFEKDLEERAGLFIEDDFEREKRLREMWIDLKRKNVIGGPDARTTDEQFELQELIVDKIRDLRWKIDQEMVKQDLDPIFKKAYHKYTKDEFMYDADLQFSKLKSFLSKNPRVLKEDEIIGQEYLGIIQLIRRKKLLEYSTPAYAKEHELSYDAQIAMSKDKTMGYRKDLIELEKDQERLDLIDQKLSERDIGQENDTPFMENQTQNDGKFMSQFERASK
;
A
#
# COMPACT_ATOMS: atom_id res chain seq x y z
N MET A 1 -10.62 -82.64 5.69
CA MET A 1 -11.51 -82.42 6.85
C MET A 1 -12.38 -81.20 6.56
N ILE A 2 -13.70 -81.39 6.44
CA ILE A 2 -14.64 -80.28 6.18
C ILE A 2 -14.73 -79.42 7.45
N SER A 3 -14.27 -78.17 7.36
CA SER A 3 -14.33 -77.22 8.48
C SER A 3 -15.71 -76.56 8.50
N TYR A 4 -16.60 -77.04 9.35
CA TYR A 4 -17.85 -76.36 9.65
C TYR A 4 -17.58 -75.17 10.56
N ARG A 5 -17.96 -73.94 10.15
CA ARG A 5 -17.90 -72.73 11.00
C ARG A 5 -19.31 -72.24 11.33
N ARG A 6 -19.50 -71.83 12.59
CA ARG A 6 -20.76 -71.42 13.27
C ARG A 6 -21.84 -72.49 13.26
N MET A 7 -21.91 -73.25 14.37
CA MET A 7 -23.01 -74.15 14.75
C MET A 7 -23.68 -74.87 13.58
N TYR A 8 -22.87 -75.55 12.74
CA TYR A 8 -23.26 -76.49 11.67
C TYR A 8 -24.30 -76.05 10.62
N THR A 9 -24.82 -74.83 10.64
CA THR A 9 -26.08 -74.54 9.95
C THR A 9 -25.94 -73.79 8.63
N ARG A 10 -24.92 -72.96 8.38
CA ARG A 10 -24.97 -72.07 7.17
C ARG A 10 -23.71 -71.71 6.38
N PHE A 11 -22.50 -72.19 6.67
CA PHE A 11 -21.33 -71.84 5.85
C PHE A 11 -20.41 -73.02 5.56
N VAL A 12 -20.89 -73.94 4.71
CA VAL A 12 -20.02 -74.79 3.91
C VAL A 12 -19.46 -73.91 2.78
N ARG A 13 -18.14 -73.94 2.51
CA ARG A 13 -17.56 -73.13 1.42
C ARG A 13 -18.31 -73.48 0.13
N HIS A 14 -18.51 -72.51 -0.76
CA HIS A 14 -19.31 -72.72 -1.98
C HIS A 14 -18.86 -73.97 -2.75
N TRP A 15 -17.54 -74.19 -2.87
CA TRP A 15 -17.00 -75.40 -3.49
C TRP A 15 -17.32 -76.68 -2.71
N ASP A 16 -17.09 -76.72 -1.39
CA ASP A 16 -17.44 -77.87 -0.55
C ASP A 16 -18.95 -78.19 -0.64
N LYS A 17 -19.78 -77.16 -0.79
CA LYS A 17 -21.24 -77.28 -0.91
C LYS A 17 -21.64 -77.87 -2.27
N VAL A 18 -21.07 -77.33 -3.36
CA VAL A 18 -21.29 -77.83 -4.73
C VAL A 18 -20.81 -79.27 -4.85
N ARG A 19 -19.63 -79.58 -4.28
CA ARG A 19 -19.10 -80.93 -4.20
C ARG A 19 -20.03 -81.87 -3.44
N MET A 20 -20.46 -81.51 -2.23
CA MET A 20 -21.37 -82.35 -1.43
C MET A 20 -22.71 -82.57 -2.14
N TYR A 21 -23.30 -81.54 -2.74
CA TYR A 21 -24.58 -81.68 -3.45
C TYR A 21 -24.46 -82.56 -4.69
N TYR A 22 -23.37 -82.44 -5.45
CA TYR A 22 -23.12 -83.32 -6.58
C TYR A 22 -22.84 -84.77 -6.14
N GLU A 23 -21.96 -84.98 -5.16
CA GLU A 23 -21.61 -86.32 -4.64
C GLU A 23 -22.81 -87.06 -4.03
N HIS A 24 -23.80 -86.34 -3.52
CA HIS A 24 -25.07 -86.90 -3.02
C HIS A 24 -26.21 -86.92 -4.05
N GLY A 25 -25.95 -86.61 -5.32
CA GLY A 25 -26.93 -86.66 -6.40
C GLY A 25 -28.02 -85.58 -6.33
N LEU A 26 -27.82 -84.55 -5.52
CA LEU A 26 -28.78 -83.46 -5.31
C LEU A 26 -28.73 -82.40 -6.42
N THR A 27 -27.66 -82.38 -7.22
CA THR A 27 -27.48 -81.45 -8.35
C THR A 27 -26.73 -82.14 -9.50
N LEU A 28 -26.96 -81.69 -10.73
CA LEU A 28 -26.19 -82.13 -11.91
C LEU A 28 -24.73 -81.67 -11.83
N LYS A 29 -23.83 -82.40 -12.52
CA LYS A 29 -22.39 -82.10 -12.55
C LYS A 29 -22.15 -80.71 -13.15
N PRO A 30 -21.54 -79.76 -12.41
CA PRO A 30 -21.14 -78.48 -12.99
C PRO A 30 -20.11 -78.69 -14.10
N GLU A 31 -20.19 -77.91 -15.19
CA GLU A 31 -19.28 -78.04 -16.34
C GLU A 31 -17.79 -77.97 -15.94
N ASN A 32 -17.47 -77.14 -14.95
CA ASN A 32 -16.10 -76.93 -14.48
C ASN A 32 -15.69 -77.82 -13.29
N TYR A 33 -16.48 -78.85 -12.95
CA TYR A 33 -16.26 -79.64 -11.73
C TYR A 33 -14.89 -80.33 -11.67
N GLU A 34 -14.44 -80.95 -12.78
CA GLU A 34 -13.14 -81.64 -12.81
C GLU A 34 -11.98 -80.66 -12.70
N ALA A 35 -12.08 -79.49 -13.33
CA ALA A 35 -11.09 -78.43 -13.22
C ALA A 35 -10.98 -77.92 -11.77
N MET A 36 -12.11 -77.65 -11.12
CA MET A 36 -12.13 -77.20 -9.72
C MET A 36 -11.66 -78.27 -8.73
N LYS A 37 -11.93 -79.55 -9.01
CA LYS A 37 -11.44 -80.68 -8.21
C LYS A 37 -9.92 -80.79 -8.25
N LEU A 38 -9.31 -80.53 -9.42
CA LEU A 38 -7.86 -80.51 -9.61
C LEU A 38 -7.20 -79.25 -9.01
N SER A 39 -7.89 -78.10 -9.05
CA SER A 39 -7.35 -76.79 -8.64
C SER A 39 -7.72 -76.40 -7.21
N HIS A 40 -8.01 -77.35 -6.31
CA HIS A 40 -8.42 -77.04 -4.94
C HIS A 40 -7.25 -76.52 -4.11
N LEU A 41 -6.89 -75.27 -4.37
CA LEU A 41 -5.77 -74.59 -3.76
C LEU A 41 -6.20 -74.05 -2.39
N ASP A 42 -5.77 -74.75 -1.35
CA ASP A 42 -5.91 -74.32 0.05
C ASP A 42 -4.94 -73.16 0.38
N TYR A 43 -4.89 -72.10 -0.43
CA TYR A 43 -3.99 -70.95 -0.25
C TYR A 43 -4.19 -70.18 1.07
N ARG A 44 -5.22 -70.51 1.86
CA ARG A 44 -5.47 -69.88 3.18
C ARG A 44 -4.57 -70.44 4.30
N THR A 45 -4.05 -71.66 4.21
CA THR A 45 -3.22 -72.24 5.29
C THR A 45 -1.87 -71.54 5.41
N ALA A 46 -1.23 -71.15 4.29
CA ALA A 46 0.03 -70.42 4.30
C ALA A 46 -0.05 -69.05 5.01
N ASN A 47 -1.18 -68.33 4.87
CA ASN A 47 -1.40 -67.06 5.59
C ASN A 47 -1.60 -67.27 7.11
N ILE A 48 -2.12 -68.43 7.53
CA ILE A 48 -2.28 -68.77 8.95
C ILE A 48 -0.93 -69.09 9.59
N GLU A 49 -0.04 -69.81 8.90
CA GLU A 49 1.32 -70.12 9.40
C GLU A 49 2.21 -68.88 9.56
N ILE A 50 2.17 -67.94 8.60
CA ILE A 50 2.88 -66.65 8.72
C ILE A 50 2.36 -65.87 9.94
N THR A 51 1.06 -65.98 10.23
CA THR A 51 0.45 -65.35 11.40
C THR A 51 0.79 -66.08 12.71
N GLN A 52 1.01 -67.40 12.67
CA GLN A 52 1.41 -68.22 13.82
C GLN A 52 2.88 -68.03 14.20
N LYS A 53 3.81 -67.95 13.23
CA LYS A 53 5.22 -67.58 13.49
C LYS A 53 5.34 -66.21 14.18
N ARG A 54 4.45 -65.27 13.85
CA ARG A 54 4.37 -63.94 14.49
C ARG A 54 3.77 -63.94 15.91
N LYS A 55 3.33 -65.10 16.44
CA LYS A 55 2.71 -65.23 17.76
C LYS A 55 3.59 -65.88 18.83
N THR A 56 4.79 -66.35 18.52
CA THR A 56 5.74 -66.83 19.55
C THR A 56 6.12 -65.69 20.50
N SER A 57 6.11 -65.90 21.82
CA SER A 57 6.35 -64.80 22.79
C SER A 57 7.73 -64.15 22.58
N ILE A 58 8.74 -64.96 22.26
CA ILE A 58 10.11 -64.53 21.92
C ILE A 58 10.11 -63.48 20.79
N TYR A 59 9.28 -63.67 19.76
CA TYR A 59 9.19 -62.72 18.63
C TYR A 59 8.61 -61.38 19.06
N ARG A 60 7.60 -61.39 19.95
CA ARG A 60 7.02 -60.15 20.49
C ARG A 60 7.98 -59.42 21.41
N GLU A 61 8.73 -60.14 22.24
CA GLU A 61 9.73 -59.57 23.14
C GLU A 61 10.88 -58.93 22.34
N ALA A 62 11.41 -59.62 21.33
CA ALA A 62 12.43 -59.06 20.43
C ALA A 62 11.91 -57.79 19.72
N LEU A 63 10.66 -57.80 19.26
CA LEU A 63 10.02 -56.64 18.62
C LEU A 63 9.83 -55.46 19.59
N GLN A 64 9.47 -55.71 20.85
CA GLN A 64 9.39 -54.68 21.88
C GLN A 64 10.76 -54.08 22.21
N LYS A 65 11.80 -54.91 22.35
CA LYS A 65 13.18 -54.44 22.54
C LYS A 65 13.65 -53.60 21.34
N PHE A 66 13.31 -54.02 20.13
CA PHE A 66 13.62 -53.28 18.91
C PHE A 66 12.95 -51.90 18.90
N TYR A 67 11.63 -51.79 19.16
CA TYR A 67 10.96 -50.49 19.21
C TYR A 67 11.41 -49.61 20.36
N LYS A 68 11.85 -50.19 21.48
CA LYS A 68 12.45 -49.42 22.59
C LYS A 68 13.79 -48.79 22.17
N ARG A 69 14.60 -49.51 21.39
CA ARG A 69 15.90 -49.01 20.89
C ARG A 69 15.75 -48.09 19.68
N TYR A 70 14.76 -48.36 18.83
CA TYR A 70 14.48 -47.63 17.58
C TYR A 70 13.02 -47.15 17.52
N PRO A 71 12.64 -46.15 18.33
CA PRO A 71 11.26 -45.68 18.41
C PRO A 71 10.77 -45.06 17.09
N ASP A 72 11.67 -44.54 16.25
CA ASP A 72 11.33 -43.86 14.99
C ASP A 72 10.74 -44.78 13.92
N VAL A 73 10.93 -46.10 14.03
CA VAL A 73 10.40 -47.07 13.06
C VAL A 73 8.86 -47.09 13.06
N LYS A 74 8.23 -46.58 14.12
CA LYS A 74 6.77 -46.39 14.20
C LYS A 74 6.23 -45.46 13.10
N TYR A 75 7.05 -44.55 12.57
CA TYR A 75 6.66 -43.64 11.49
C TYR A 75 6.81 -44.25 10.09
N SER A 76 7.22 -45.52 9.97
CA SER A 76 7.26 -46.19 8.66
C SER A 76 5.84 -46.42 8.13
N ILE A 77 5.50 -45.77 7.01
CA ILE A 77 4.15 -45.78 6.40
C ILE A 77 3.80 -47.14 5.74
N ALA A 78 4.54 -48.22 6.04
CA ALA A 78 4.51 -49.48 5.30
C ALA A 78 3.17 -50.24 5.36
N ARG A 79 2.19 -49.85 6.19
CA ARG A 79 0.97 -50.64 6.42
C ARG A 79 -0.36 -49.99 6.07
N ASP A 80 -0.50 -48.67 6.16
CA ASP A 80 -1.83 -48.07 6.30
C ASP A 80 -2.20 -47.06 5.20
N ALA A 81 -1.47 -47.01 4.08
CA ALA A 81 -1.91 -46.22 2.93
C ALA A 81 -3.01 -46.97 2.16
N PRO A 82 -4.30 -46.60 2.29
CA PRO A 82 -5.36 -47.20 1.49
C PRO A 82 -5.08 -46.93 0.00
N GLY A 83 -4.95 -47.99 -0.80
CA GLY A 83 -4.83 -47.86 -2.26
C GLY A 83 -3.54 -48.40 -2.89
N LEU A 84 -2.55 -48.87 -2.11
CA LEU A 84 -1.38 -49.56 -2.68
C LEU A 84 -1.75 -50.99 -3.12
N VAL A 85 -2.15 -51.11 -4.39
CA VAL A 85 -2.36 -52.39 -5.09
C VAL A 85 -0.99 -53.00 -5.40
N GLY A 86 -0.46 -53.82 -4.47
CA GLY A 86 0.83 -54.50 -4.63
C GLY A 86 1.19 -55.38 -3.43
N LYS A 87 2.25 -56.20 -3.56
CA LYS A 87 2.83 -56.93 -2.41
C LYS A 87 3.20 -55.88 -1.35
N ARG A 88 2.53 -55.94 -0.20
CA ARG A 88 2.72 -54.98 0.89
C ARG A 88 4.19 -54.98 1.28
N PRO A 89 4.89 -53.83 1.27
CA PRO A 89 6.26 -53.78 1.71
C PRO A 89 6.32 -54.28 3.16
N GLU A 90 7.22 -55.24 3.41
CA GLU A 90 7.38 -55.78 4.75
C GLU A 90 7.92 -54.68 5.66
N ASN A 91 7.33 -54.56 6.86
CA ASN A 91 7.77 -53.57 7.84
C ASN A 91 9.26 -53.89 8.17
N PRO A 92 10.16 -52.89 8.13
CA PRO A 92 11.59 -53.11 8.33
C PRO A 92 11.91 -53.74 9.69
N ALA A 93 11.11 -53.50 10.73
CA ALA A 93 11.26 -54.16 12.03
C ALA A 93 11.07 -55.69 11.91
N LEU A 94 10.13 -56.15 11.08
CA LEU A 94 9.89 -57.58 10.90
C LEU A 94 11.04 -58.24 10.15
N LEU A 95 11.53 -57.59 9.08
CA LEU A 95 12.71 -58.05 8.32
C LEU A 95 13.95 -58.16 9.22
N PHE A 96 14.15 -57.18 10.11
CA PHE A 96 15.25 -57.17 11.06
C PHE A 96 15.15 -58.38 12.01
N ILE A 97 13.98 -58.60 12.62
CA ILE A 97 13.79 -59.69 13.58
C ILE A 97 13.87 -61.06 12.89
N GLU A 98 13.34 -61.21 11.68
CA GLU A 98 13.46 -62.46 10.93
C GLU A 98 14.93 -62.83 10.64
N LYS A 99 15.77 -61.84 10.32
CA LYS A 99 17.22 -62.05 10.19
C LYS A 99 17.86 -62.34 11.56
N GLN A 100 17.43 -61.68 12.62
CA GLN A 100 17.94 -61.91 13.97
C GLN A 100 17.69 -63.34 14.42
N MET A 101 16.48 -63.86 14.20
CA MET A 101 16.12 -65.24 14.52
C MET A 101 16.97 -66.24 13.73
N LYS A 102 17.21 -65.99 12.43
CA LYS A 102 18.12 -66.82 11.62
C LYS A 102 19.56 -66.86 12.13
N LEU A 103 20.03 -65.81 12.81
CA LEU A 103 21.34 -65.83 13.47
C LEU A 103 21.26 -66.58 14.81
N MET A 104 20.18 -66.44 15.55
CA MET A 104 19.98 -67.23 16.78
C MET A 104 19.91 -68.73 16.49
N ASP A 105 19.27 -69.13 15.39
CA ASP A 105 19.25 -70.52 14.90
C ASP A 105 20.65 -71.08 14.59
N LYS A 106 21.61 -70.19 14.27
CA LYS A 106 23.02 -70.53 14.06
C LYS A 106 23.84 -70.58 15.37
N GLY A 107 23.21 -70.37 16.52
CA GLY A 107 23.84 -70.45 17.84
C GLY A 107 24.37 -69.12 18.40
N TYR A 108 24.08 -67.98 17.76
CA TYR A 108 24.43 -66.68 18.32
C TYR A 108 23.47 -66.29 19.46
N SER A 109 23.99 -65.62 20.50
CA SER A 109 23.13 -65.02 21.53
C SER A 109 22.30 -63.87 20.96
N GLU A 110 21.14 -63.58 21.56
CA GLU A 110 20.21 -62.54 21.10
C GLU A 110 20.89 -61.17 20.91
N ASN A 111 21.70 -60.76 21.91
CA ASN A 111 22.42 -59.49 21.87
C ASN A 111 23.48 -59.46 20.78
N LYS A 112 24.27 -60.54 20.63
CA LYS A 112 25.30 -60.63 19.59
C LYS A 112 24.69 -60.66 18.19
N ALA A 113 23.57 -61.36 18.01
CA ALA A 113 22.82 -61.36 16.76
C ALA A 113 22.27 -59.95 16.43
N PHE A 114 21.79 -59.21 17.44
CA PHE A 114 21.34 -57.83 17.28
C PHE A 114 22.48 -56.90 16.85
N GLU A 115 23.63 -56.96 17.53
CA GLU A 115 24.82 -56.14 17.23
C GLU A 115 25.35 -56.39 15.81
N ILE A 116 25.44 -57.66 15.39
CA ILE A 116 25.89 -58.02 14.03
C ILE A 116 24.97 -57.39 12.98
N LEU A 117 23.65 -57.48 13.16
CA LEU A 117 22.67 -56.93 12.21
C LEU A 117 22.58 -55.40 12.25
N GLU A 118 22.69 -54.81 13.43
CA GLU A 118 22.76 -53.36 13.62
C GLU A 118 23.94 -52.78 12.85
N LYS A 119 25.11 -53.43 12.94
CA LYS A 119 26.30 -53.05 12.17
C LYS A 119 26.08 -53.18 10.66
N GLU A 120 25.55 -54.31 10.18
CA GLU A 120 25.27 -54.52 8.75
C GLU A 120 24.31 -53.46 8.17
N MET A 121 23.27 -53.10 8.93
CA MET A 121 22.29 -52.10 8.51
C MET A 121 22.85 -50.68 8.60
N ALA A 122 23.66 -50.39 9.62
CA ALA A 122 24.34 -49.10 9.76
C ALA A 122 25.28 -48.84 8.59
N GLU A 123 26.10 -49.82 8.20
CA GLU A 123 27.00 -49.72 7.03
C GLU A 123 26.23 -49.44 5.74
N LYS A 124 25.10 -50.14 5.51
CA LYS A 124 24.25 -49.89 4.34
C LYS A 124 23.61 -48.50 4.34
N LEU A 125 23.16 -48.03 5.50
CA LEU A 125 22.58 -46.69 5.65
C LEU A 125 23.63 -45.60 5.47
N GLU A 126 24.86 -45.83 5.93
CA GLU A 126 25.98 -44.91 5.76
C GLU A 126 26.33 -44.74 4.28
N VAL A 127 26.50 -45.83 3.54
CA VAL A 127 26.72 -45.80 2.09
C VAL A 127 25.58 -45.06 1.37
N GLN A 128 24.32 -45.36 1.72
CA GLN A 128 23.18 -44.66 1.11
C GLN A 128 23.15 -43.17 1.48
N ARG A 129 23.55 -42.78 2.70
CA ARG A 129 23.64 -41.39 3.11
C ARG A 129 24.74 -40.66 2.35
N ASP A 130 25.90 -41.28 2.16
CA ASP A 130 27.02 -40.70 1.42
C ASP A 130 26.72 -40.55 -0.06
N GLU A 131 26.16 -41.57 -0.71
CA GLU A 131 25.68 -41.48 -2.10
C GLU A 131 24.67 -40.34 -2.25
N ASN A 132 23.72 -40.25 -1.33
CA ASN A 132 22.74 -39.17 -1.34
C ASN A 132 23.37 -37.80 -1.11
N ARG A 133 24.38 -37.68 -0.24
CA ARG A 133 25.10 -36.44 0.01
C ARG A 133 25.83 -35.98 -1.25
N ILE A 134 26.50 -36.90 -1.94
CA ILE A 134 27.21 -36.62 -3.20
C ILE A 134 26.22 -36.18 -4.29
N LEU A 135 25.11 -36.91 -4.46
CA LEU A 135 24.15 -36.66 -5.54
C LEU A 135 23.42 -35.31 -5.46
N ARG A 136 23.32 -34.69 -4.28
CA ARG A 136 22.53 -33.46 -4.11
C ARG A 136 23.33 -32.18 -4.16
N GLY A 137 24.65 -32.27 -3.97
CA GLY A 137 25.47 -31.09 -3.70
C GLY A 137 24.97 -30.36 -2.46
N PHE A 138 24.46 -29.13 -2.64
CA PHE A 138 24.06 -28.25 -1.54
C PHE A 138 22.59 -28.38 -1.11
N ALA A 139 21.70 -28.93 -1.94
CA ALA A 139 20.26 -29.00 -1.65
C ALA A 139 19.86 -30.26 -0.86
N ILE A 140 18.75 -30.21 -0.12
CA ILE A 140 18.21 -31.40 0.56
C ILE A 140 17.01 -31.95 -0.22
N ASN A 141 17.13 -33.18 -0.71
CA ASN A 141 16.04 -33.93 -1.33
C ASN A 141 15.24 -34.73 -0.27
N ASN A 142 13.94 -34.93 -0.51
CA ASN A 142 13.05 -35.79 0.27
C ASN A 142 13.62 -37.19 0.51
N ARG A 143 14.40 -37.73 -0.44
CA ARG A 143 15.07 -39.02 -0.24
C ARG A 143 16.10 -39.04 0.90
N ALA A 144 16.64 -37.92 1.39
CA ALA A 144 17.52 -37.98 2.59
C ALA A 144 16.71 -37.81 3.83
N ARG A 145 15.63 -37.02 3.75
CA ARG A 145 14.70 -36.89 4.87
C ARG A 145 14.21 -38.27 5.32
N SER A 146 14.00 -39.22 4.39
CA SER A 146 13.66 -40.61 4.75
C SER A 146 14.73 -41.38 5.53
N TYR A 147 16.00 -40.93 5.54
CA TYR A 147 17.08 -41.51 6.34
C TYR A 147 17.39 -40.71 7.61
N LEU A 148 16.72 -39.59 7.83
CA LEU A 148 16.89 -38.75 9.01
C LEU A 148 15.88 -39.15 10.10
N ASN A 149 16.30 -39.03 11.35
CA ASN A 149 15.41 -39.20 12.49
C ASN A 149 14.41 -38.03 12.56
N TYR A 150 13.32 -38.20 13.30
CA TYR A 150 12.25 -37.17 13.36
C TYR A 150 12.78 -35.78 13.79
N SER A 151 13.63 -35.72 14.82
CA SER A 151 14.23 -34.46 15.27
C SER A 151 15.10 -33.81 14.18
N GLN A 152 15.83 -34.60 13.39
CA GLN A 152 16.65 -34.08 12.29
C GLN A 152 15.78 -33.57 11.14
N GLN A 153 14.67 -34.24 10.83
CA GLN A 153 13.69 -33.76 9.85
C GLN A 153 13.04 -32.44 10.29
N LEU A 154 12.74 -32.31 11.59
CA LEU A 154 12.21 -31.06 12.16
C LEU A 154 13.22 -29.92 12.04
N SER A 155 14.49 -30.16 12.43
CA SER A 155 15.56 -29.15 12.28
C SER A 155 15.79 -28.77 10.82
N GLU A 156 15.63 -29.70 9.89
CA GLU A 156 15.73 -29.41 8.46
C GLU A 156 14.55 -28.56 7.96
N ALA A 157 13.33 -28.84 8.43
CA ALA A 157 12.16 -28.03 8.10
C ALA A 157 12.29 -26.59 8.64
N GLU A 158 12.78 -26.44 9.87
CA GLU A 158 13.08 -25.13 10.46
C GLU A 158 14.21 -24.41 9.70
N GLY A 159 15.28 -25.13 9.36
CA GLY A 159 16.39 -24.60 8.58
C GLY A 159 15.93 -24.11 7.20
N LYS A 160 15.08 -24.90 6.53
CA LYS A 160 14.48 -24.52 5.25
C LYS A 160 13.62 -23.25 5.40
N ALA A 161 12.74 -23.18 6.40
CA ALA A 161 11.91 -22.00 6.63
C ALA A 161 12.76 -20.73 6.88
N LYS A 162 13.90 -20.87 7.57
CA LYS A 162 14.86 -19.76 7.78
C LYS A 162 15.56 -19.34 6.49
N VAL A 163 15.94 -20.28 5.63
CA VAL A 163 16.52 -19.96 4.31
C VAL A 163 15.48 -19.30 3.40
N ASP A 164 14.25 -19.82 3.36
CA ASP A 164 13.14 -19.23 2.60
C ASP A 164 12.87 -17.78 3.05
N GLN A 165 13.00 -17.49 4.35
CA GLN A 165 12.94 -16.13 4.89
C GLN A 165 14.08 -15.23 4.36
N LEU A 166 15.31 -15.73 4.35
CA LEU A 166 16.46 -14.99 3.81
C LEU A 166 16.29 -14.72 2.31
N ASP A 167 15.85 -15.71 1.54
CA ASP A 167 15.61 -15.57 0.09
C ASP A 167 14.50 -14.55 -0.20
N ARG A 168 13.47 -14.48 0.65
CA ARG A 168 12.42 -13.46 0.57
C ARG A 168 12.95 -12.06 0.85
N ASP A 169 13.88 -11.91 1.78
CA ASP A 169 14.35 -10.61 2.27
C ASP A 169 15.59 -10.10 1.52
N LEU A 170 16.36 -10.98 0.87
CA LEU A 170 17.55 -10.63 0.08
C LEU A 170 17.28 -9.62 -1.06
N PRO A 171 16.23 -9.75 -1.90
CA PRO A 171 15.92 -8.75 -2.91
C PRO A 171 15.61 -7.37 -2.32
N LYS A 172 14.96 -7.33 -1.14
CA LYS A 172 14.65 -6.07 -0.44
C LYS A 172 15.91 -5.38 0.05
N TYR A 173 16.84 -6.17 0.60
CA TYR A 173 18.16 -5.70 1.01
C TYR A 173 18.93 -5.10 -0.17
N LEU A 174 19.02 -5.83 -1.29
CA LEU A 174 19.74 -5.37 -2.48
C LEU A 174 19.14 -4.10 -3.07
N TYR A 175 17.81 -3.98 -3.11
CA TYR A 175 17.14 -2.74 -3.53
C TYR A 175 17.50 -1.56 -2.62
N GLN A 176 17.45 -1.77 -1.30
CA GLN A 176 17.79 -0.72 -0.35
C GLN A 176 19.26 -0.33 -0.41
N GLN A 177 20.16 -1.29 -0.63
CA GLN A 177 21.57 -1.04 -0.84
C GLN A 177 21.81 -0.18 -2.08
N GLN A 178 21.14 -0.48 -3.20
CA GLN A 178 21.21 0.34 -4.41
C GLN A 178 20.73 1.78 -4.14
N LYS A 179 19.64 1.94 -3.39
CA LYS A 179 19.12 3.27 -3.00
C LYS A 179 20.14 4.03 -2.16
N TRP A 180 20.81 3.36 -1.21
CA TRP A 180 21.87 3.97 -0.43
C TRP A 180 23.10 4.34 -1.24
N ASP A 181 23.51 3.50 -2.19
CA ASP A 181 24.64 3.80 -3.06
C ASP A 181 24.36 5.04 -3.93
N ILE A 182 23.12 5.20 -4.41
CA ILE A 182 22.67 6.40 -5.13
C ILE A 182 22.73 7.62 -4.20
N MET A 183 22.13 7.55 -3.02
CA MET A 183 22.16 8.64 -2.04
C MET A 183 23.58 9.03 -1.61
N ALA A 184 24.46 8.04 -1.42
CA ALA A 184 25.86 8.27 -1.05
C ALA A 184 26.64 8.94 -2.19
N LYS A 185 26.38 8.56 -3.44
CA LYS A 185 26.96 9.25 -4.61
C LYS A 185 26.46 10.68 -4.72
N GLU A 186 25.16 10.92 -4.54
CA GLU A 186 24.58 12.26 -4.56
C GLU A 186 25.15 13.15 -3.44
N GLN A 187 25.25 12.65 -2.21
CA GLN A 187 25.87 13.36 -1.09
C GLN A 187 27.35 13.63 -1.34
N GLY A 188 28.09 12.64 -1.85
CA GLY A 188 29.49 12.80 -2.22
C GLY A 188 29.70 13.90 -3.26
N THR A 189 28.86 13.96 -4.30
CA THR A 189 28.92 15.04 -5.31
C THR A 189 28.59 16.41 -4.70
N MET A 190 27.67 16.48 -3.74
CA MET A 190 27.34 17.74 -3.06
C MET A 190 28.48 18.22 -2.16
N GLU A 191 29.08 17.33 -1.36
CA GLU A 191 30.23 17.66 -0.52
C GLU A 191 31.46 18.00 -1.36
N GLU A 192 31.72 17.28 -2.44
CA GLU A 192 32.82 17.56 -3.35
C GLU A 192 32.61 18.90 -4.07
N ASN A 193 31.38 19.21 -4.51
CA ASN A 193 31.05 20.53 -5.06
C ASN A 193 31.23 21.65 -4.03
N GLN A 194 30.90 21.42 -2.75
CA GLN A 194 31.12 22.38 -1.67
C GLN A 194 32.62 22.54 -1.35
N ARG A 195 33.39 21.44 -1.30
CA ARG A 195 34.84 21.47 -1.10
C ARG A 195 35.54 22.16 -2.26
N GLN A 196 35.16 21.86 -3.50
CA GLN A 196 35.69 22.56 -4.68
C GLN A 196 35.32 24.05 -4.67
N LEU A 197 34.16 24.47 -4.16
CA LEU A 197 33.84 25.90 -3.98
C LEU A 197 34.77 26.58 -2.95
N ILE A 198 35.23 25.84 -1.94
CA ILE A 198 36.16 26.32 -0.91
C ILE A 198 37.61 26.29 -1.41
N GLU A 199 38.04 25.23 -2.08
CA GLU A 199 39.41 25.03 -2.60
C GLU A 199 39.69 25.81 -3.89
N ASN A 200 38.68 26.08 -4.73
CA ASN A 200 38.82 27.00 -5.86
C ASN A 200 39.00 28.47 -5.43
N ARG A 201 38.87 28.79 -4.13
CA ARG A 201 39.38 30.06 -3.58
C ARG A 201 40.89 30.01 -3.26
N GLY A 202 41.53 28.84 -3.29
CA GLY A 202 42.90 28.63 -2.82
C GLY A 202 43.91 28.06 -3.82
N SER A 203 43.52 27.24 -4.82
CA SER A 203 44.51 26.72 -5.80
C SER A 203 43.88 26.39 -7.16
N ILE A 204 44.33 27.06 -8.22
CA ILE A 204 43.66 27.07 -9.53
C ILE A 204 44.21 26.02 -10.53
N ILE A 205 45.27 25.26 -10.22
CA ILE A 205 46.10 24.73 -11.32
C ILE A 205 46.14 23.19 -11.47
N ASN A 206 45.97 22.34 -10.45
CA ASN A 206 46.32 20.91 -10.61
C ASN A 206 45.20 19.85 -10.56
N GLU A 207 43.96 20.16 -10.17
CA GLU A 207 42.87 19.16 -10.10
C GLU A 207 41.90 19.16 -11.29
N THR A 208 42.12 20.02 -12.29
CA THR A 208 41.15 20.25 -13.38
C THR A 208 41.00 19.10 -14.39
N PHE A 209 41.82 18.05 -14.32
CA PHE A 209 41.84 16.96 -15.32
C PHE A 209 41.31 15.60 -14.84
N LYS A 210 41.17 15.33 -13.53
CA LYS A 210 40.60 14.06 -13.06
C LYS A 210 39.06 14.03 -13.06
N ASN A 211 38.42 15.20 -13.00
CA ASN A 211 36.96 15.33 -13.06
C ASN A 211 36.45 15.60 -14.49
N LEU A 212 37.20 15.14 -15.49
CA LEU A 212 36.84 15.20 -16.91
C LEU A 212 36.32 13.86 -17.44
N ASP A 213 36.01 12.91 -16.55
CA ASP A 213 34.91 11.95 -16.77
C ASP A 213 33.58 12.71 -16.62
N TYR A 214 33.39 13.71 -17.48
CA TYR A 214 32.04 14.02 -17.94
C TYR A 214 31.62 12.76 -18.69
N THR A 215 30.94 11.84 -18.00
CA THR A 215 29.98 11.00 -18.70
C THR A 215 29.20 11.93 -19.60
N THR A 216 29.13 11.56 -20.86
CA THR A 216 28.44 12.24 -21.94
C THR A 216 26.96 12.35 -21.63
N GLU A 217 26.55 13.02 -20.56
CA GLU A 217 25.24 13.57 -20.33
C GLU A 217 25.04 14.68 -21.37
N SER A 218 25.07 14.29 -22.65
CA SER A 218 24.36 15.03 -23.67
C SER A 218 22.93 15.17 -23.18
N ALA A 219 22.24 16.21 -23.61
CA ALA A 219 20.81 16.32 -23.38
C ALA A 219 20.11 14.99 -23.68
N GLU A 220 20.56 14.22 -24.70
CA GLU A 220 20.06 12.87 -24.98
C GLU A 220 20.36 11.84 -23.89
N GLN A 221 21.52 11.80 -23.23
CA GLN A 221 21.72 10.92 -22.06
C GLN A 221 20.95 11.37 -20.83
N TYR A 222 20.70 12.67 -20.65
CA TYR A 222 19.79 13.17 -19.62
C TYR A 222 18.31 12.81 -19.93
N PHE A 223 17.97 12.71 -21.22
CA PHE A 223 16.69 12.22 -21.71
C PHE A 223 16.63 10.68 -21.86
N SER A 224 17.76 9.96 -21.92
CA SER A 224 17.86 8.50 -22.12
C SER A 224 18.31 7.74 -20.88
N GLN A 225 18.78 8.43 -19.82
CA GLN A 225 18.74 7.95 -18.44
C GLN A 225 17.30 7.88 -17.90
N TYR A 226 16.31 8.26 -18.72
CA TYR A 226 15.09 7.45 -18.78
C TYR A 226 15.48 6.02 -19.16
N VAL A 227 15.89 5.27 -18.14
CA VAL A 227 15.74 3.82 -18.10
C VAL A 227 14.36 3.55 -18.72
N PRO A 228 14.27 2.71 -19.77
CA PRO A 228 12.98 2.34 -20.30
C PRO A 228 12.08 1.95 -19.12
N THR A 229 10.94 2.62 -19.07
CA THR A 229 9.89 2.69 -18.06
C THR A 229 9.36 1.35 -17.53
N SER A 230 10.00 0.21 -17.79
CA SER A 230 9.64 -1.08 -17.20
C SER A 230 9.88 -1.16 -15.69
N LYS A 231 10.63 -0.22 -15.11
CA LYS A 231 10.78 -0.04 -13.65
C LYS A 231 10.64 1.43 -13.23
N LEU A 232 9.90 2.24 -13.98
CA LEU A 232 9.47 3.53 -13.44
C LEU A 232 8.44 3.20 -12.35
N GLU A 233 8.89 3.24 -11.10
CA GLU A 233 8.00 3.40 -9.95
C GLU A 233 6.97 4.46 -10.35
N PHE A 234 5.70 4.08 -10.30
CA PHE A 234 4.60 4.92 -10.76
C PHE A 234 4.73 6.27 -10.04
N PRO A 235 4.82 7.41 -10.75
CA PRO A 235 4.94 8.73 -10.11
C PRO A 235 3.63 9.22 -9.50
N PHE A 236 2.60 8.36 -9.42
CA PHE A 236 1.69 8.48 -8.30
C PHE A 236 2.50 7.98 -7.11
N GLU A 237 3.13 8.91 -6.36
CA GLU A 237 3.77 8.59 -5.09
C GLU A 237 2.87 7.57 -4.38
N HIS A 238 3.31 6.30 -4.32
CA HIS A 238 2.52 5.23 -3.70
C HIS A 238 2.20 5.58 -2.23
N ASP A 239 2.89 6.59 -1.69
CA ASP A 239 2.76 7.20 -0.39
C ASP A 239 1.44 7.98 -0.18
N ASN A 240 0.72 8.37 -1.24
CA ASN A 240 -0.54 9.14 -1.11
C ASN A 240 -1.81 8.31 -1.25
N TYR A 241 -1.73 7.01 -1.51
CA TYR A 241 -2.92 6.15 -1.39
C TYR A 241 -3.23 5.94 0.09
N GLN A 242 -4.06 6.82 0.63
CA GLN A 242 -4.60 6.69 1.97
C GLN A 242 -6.09 6.36 1.90
N PRO A 243 -6.52 5.24 2.52
CA PRO A 243 -7.93 4.94 2.70
C PRO A 243 -8.67 6.11 3.36
N ALA A 244 -9.88 6.43 2.88
CA ALA A 244 -10.60 7.62 3.35
C ALA A 244 -11.09 7.50 4.80
N THR A 245 -11.39 6.27 5.24
CA THR A 245 -12.03 5.99 6.54
C THR A 245 -11.10 5.44 7.59
N TYR A 246 -9.84 5.13 7.25
CA TYR A 246 -8.87 4.68 8.25
C TYR A 246 -7.46 5.21 8.02
N GLU A 247 -6.67 5.21 9.08
CA GLU A 247 -5.27 5.61 9.09
C GLU A 247 -4.44 4.49 9.68
N VAL A 248 -3.35 4.14 9.02
CA VAL A 248 -2.31 3.31 9.64
C VAL A 248 -1.33 4.25 10.34
N VAL A 249 -1.28 4.14 11.67
CA VAL A 249 -0.48 4.98 12.55
C VAL A 249 0.69 4.17 13.07
N LYS A 250 1.91 4.71 12.96
CA LYS A 250 3.15 4.01 13.41
C LYS A 250 3.43 4.14 14.90
N HIS A 251 2.89 5.17 15.55
CA HIS A 251 3.20 5.48 16.95
C HIS A 251 1.95 5.55 17.82
N ALA A 252 2.02 4.95 19.01
CA ALA A 252 0.88 4.86 19.92
C ALA A 252 0.38 6.22 20.44
N TYR A 253 1.21 7.27 20.47
CA TYR A 253 0.77 8.59 20.94
C TYR A 253 -0.22 9.24 19.98
N ASN A 254 -0.05 9.05 18.67
CA ASN A 254 -0.97 9.56 17.62
C ASN A 254 -2.38 8.92 17.67
N MET A 255 -2.55 7.80 18.39
CA MET A 255 -3.86 7.18 18.61
C MET A 255 -4.75 8.03 19.53
N LYS A 256 -4.16 8.88 20.39
CA LYS A 256 -4.90 9.71 21.34
C LYS A 256 -5.44 10.99 20.71
N ASP A 257 -4.87 11.41 19.58
CA ASP A 257 -5.28 12.64 18.91
C ASP A 257 -6.68 12.49 18.33
N LYS A 258 -7.62 13.27 18.88
CA LYS A 258 -8.99 13.36 18.40
C LYS A 258 -9.04 14.39 17.28
N GLU A 259 -9.53 13.98 16.11
CA GLU A 259 -9.77 14.89 14.99
C GLU A 259 -10.87 15.91 15.35
N SER A 260 -10.65 17.17 14.98
CA SER A 260 -11.70 18.19 15.05
C SER A 260 -12.79 17.93 14.00
N LEU A 261 -13.99 18.48 14.17
CA LEU A 261 -15.08 18.27 13.21
C LEU A 261 -14.72 18.76 11.79
N ILE A 262 -13.98 19.88 11.72
CA ILE A 262 -13.50 20.46 10.46
C ILE A 262 -12.47 19.51 9.81
N GLU A 263 -11.54 18.97 10.59
CA GLU A 263 -10.58 17.95 10.11
C GLU A 263 -11.26 16.68 9.62
N VAL A 264 -12.35 16.25 10.26
CA VAL A 264 -13.13 15.09 9.81
C VAL A 264 -13.74 15.39 8.43
N HIS A 265 -14.34 16.57 8.25
CA HIS A 265 -14.99 16.97 7.00
C HIS A 265 -13.99 17.15 5.86
N ASP A 266 -13.08 18.11 6.01
CA ASP A 266 -12.13 18.49 4.95
C ASP A 266 -11.14 17.35 4.72
N GLY A 267 -10.73 16.67 5.79
CA GLY A 267 -9.88 15.49 5.69
C GLY A 267 -10.55 14.35 4.93
N PHE A 268 -11.83 14.05 5.17
CA PHE A 268 -12.53 13.03 4.41
C PHE A 268 -12.66 13.41 2.93
N ILE A 269 -13.04 14.66 2.63
CA ILE A 269 -13.17 15.16 1.25
C ILE A 269 -11.83 15.03 0.52
N ASN A 270 -10.75 15.52 1.11
CA ASN A 270 -9.42 15.49 0.49
C ASN A 270 -8.94 14.05 0.25
N ARG A 271 -9.17 13.13 1.21
CA ARG A 271 -8.80 11.72 1.06
C ARG A 271 -9.65 11.02 -0.01
N ALA A 272 -10.96 11.28 -0.04
CA ALA A 272 -11.84 10.72 -1.06
C ALA A 272 -11.49 11.24 -2.46
N GLU A 273 -11.19 12.54 -2.61
CA GLU A 273 -10.68 13.08 -3.87
C GLU A 273 -9.37 12.41 -4.28
N SER A 274 -8.46 12.21 -3.33
CA SER A 274 -7.17 11.54 -3.57
C SER A 274 -7.36 10.08 -4.03
N LEU A 275 -8.33 9.35 -3.46
CA LEU A 275 -8.70 8.01 -3.89
C LEU A 275 -9.29 8.00 -5.30
N ILE A 276 -10.17 8.94 -5.63
CA ILE A 276 -10.73 9.08 -6.98
C ILE A 276 -9.62 9.40 -7.98
N LYS A 277 -8.70 10.31 -7.64
CA LYS A 277 -7.51 10.60 -8.46
C LYS A 277 -6.64 9.36 -8.65
N ALA A 278 -6.42 8.56 -7.60
CA ALA A 278 -5.68 7.30 -7.67
C ALA A 278 -6.37 6.28 -8.58
N HIS A 279 -7.70 6.19 -8.52
CA HIS A 279 -8.49 5.34 -9.41
C HIS A 279 -8.36 5.78 -10.87
N LYS A 280 -8.45 7.10 -11.15
CA LYS A 280 -8.32 7.69 -12.50
C LYS A 280 -6.90 7.72 -13.04
N TYR A 281 -5.90 7.43 -12.21
CA TYR A 281 -4.50 7.53 -12.59
C TYR A 281 -4.12 6.63 -13.79
N ARG A 282 -4.74 5.45 -13.93
CA ARG A 282 -4.41 4.57 -15.08
C ARG A 282 -4.83 5.22 -16.41
N ALA A 283 -5.95 5.94 -16.41
CA ALA A 283 -6.39 6.72 -17.57
C ALA A 283 -5.48 7.93 -17.82
N SER A 284 -4.98 8.58 -16.75
CA SER A 284 -4.07 9.72 -16.88
C SER A 284 -2.70 9.37 -17.47
N LEU A 285 -2.28 8.10 -17.41
CA LEU A 285 -1.07 7.64 -18.10
C LEU A 285 -1.21 7.63 -19.63
N ALA A 286 -2.44 7.50 -20.14
CA ALA A 286 -2.73 7.37 -21.57
C ALA A 286 -3.25 8.67 -22.20
N ASP A 287 -3.56 9.70 -21.39
CA ASP A 287 -4.18 10.94 -21.86
C ASP A 287 -3.22 11.96 -22.48
N GLY A 288 -1.90 11.78 -22.29
CA GLY A 288 -0.85 12.67 -22.78
C GLY A 288 -0.74 14.02 -22.05
N LEU A 289 -1.58 14.30 -21.06
CA LEU A 289 -1.62 15.56 -20.31
C LEU A 289 -0.61 15.60 -19.16
N LYS A 290 -0.03 14.46 -18.79
CA LYS A 290 0.93 14.36 -17.68
C LYS A 290 2.10 15.33 -17.81
N GLY A 291 2.62 15.56 -19.01
CA GLY A 291 3.74 16.49 -19.23
C GLY A 291 3.43 17.95 -18.90
N LEU A 292 2.14 18.32 -18.86
CA LEU A 292 1.71 19.67 -18.51
C LEU A 292 1.62 19.87 -17.00
N SER A 293 1.35 18.84 -16.21
CA SER A 293 1.28 18.94 -14.74
C SER A 293 2.59 18.59 -14.04
N ASP A 294 3.60 18.12 -14.78
CA ASP A 294 4.84 17.63 -14.20
C ASP A 294 5.79 18.77 -13.82
N ARG A 295 5.93 18.99 -12.51
CA ARG A 295 6.81 20.02 -11.94
C ARG A 295 8.27 19.82 -12.37
N GLU A 296 8.74 18.57 -12.48
CA GLU A 296 10.12 18.31 -12.87
C GLU A 296 10.38 18.68 -14.32
N ILE A 297 9.45 18.36 -15.23
CA ILE A 297 9.62 18.69 -16.65
C ILE A 297 9.72 20.20 -16.81
N ILE A 298 8.85 20.95 -16.16
CA ILE A 298 8.84 22.40 -16.30
C ILE A 298 10.03 23.03 -15.57
N GLN A 299 10.42 22.52 -14.40
CA GLN A 299 11.64 22.93 -13.72
C GLN A 299 12.87 22.67 -14.60
N LYS A 300 12.96 21.48 -15.24
CA LYS A 300 14.01 21.15 -16.20
C LYS A 300 13.98 22.09 -17.40
N VAL A 301 12.83 22.34 -18.02
CA VAL A 301 12.71 23.29 -19.15
C VAL A 301 13.21 24.68 -18.77
N ARG A 302 13.00 25.12 -17.52
CA ARG A 302 13.48 26.41 -17.01
C ARG A 302 14.97 26.42 -16.65
N GLU A 303 15.46 25.37 -16.00
CA GLU A 303 16.82 25.31 -15.47
C GLU A 303 17.84 24.80 -16.49
N VAL A 304 17.44 23.93 -17.43
CA VAL A 304 18.36 23.34 -18.41
C VAL A 304 19.09 24.43 -19.21
N PRO A 305 18.45 25.48 -19.74
CA PRO A 305 19.17 26.56 -20.43
C PRO A 305 20.20 27.27 -19.55
N THR A 306 19.87 27.55 -18.29
CA THR A 306 20.78 28.26 -17.37
C THR A 306 21.94 27.35 -16.92
N ARG A 307 21.66 26.07 -16.67
CA ARG A 307 22.67 25.03 -16.39
C ARG A 307 23.61 24.84 -17.58
N ILE A 308 23.08 24.73 -18.81
CA ILE A 308 23.87 24.65 -20.05
C ILE A 308 24.74 25.90 -20.21
N LYS A 309 24.20 27.10 -19.96
CA LYS A 309 24.97 28.35 -20.02
C LYS A 309 26.09 28.41 -18.97
N LYS A 310 25.83 27.96 -17.75
CA LYS A 310 26.85 27.90 -16.67
C LYS A 310 27.95 26.89 -17.01
N ASN A 311 27.57 25.71 -17.50
CA ASN A 311 28.48 24.63 -17.86
C ASN A 311 29.29 24.96 -19.12
N SER A 312 28.67 25.60 -20.12
CA SER A 312 29.39 26.09 -21.30
C SER A 312 30.38 27.19 -20.92
N LYS A 313 30.01 28.15 -20.06
CA LYS A 313 30.96 29.18 -19.56
C LYS A 313 32.16 28.58 -18.82
N SER A 314 31.96 27.55 -18.00
CA SER A 314 33.07 26.89 -17.31
C SER A 314 33.95 26.11 -18.28
N LEU A 315 33.36 25.44 -19.28
CA LEU A 315 34.09 24.73 -20.33
C LEU A 315 34.87 25.69 -21.23
N VAL A 316 34.26 26.78 -21.68
CA VAL A 316 34.90 27.83 -22.48
C VAL A 316 36.13 28.38 -21.78
N LYS A 317 36.05 28.69 -20.48
CA LYS A 317 37.22 29.14 -19.69
C LYS A 317 38.35 28.10 -19.67
N LYS A 318 38.04 26.80 -19.66
CA LYS A 318 39.04 25.73 -19.76
C LYS A 318 39.63 25.64 -21.17
N LEU A 319 38.81 25.77 -22.21
CA LEU A 319 39.21 25.74 -23.61
C LEU A 319 40.11 26.94 -23.97
N GLU A 320 39.79 28.13 -23.46
CA GLU A 320 40.59 29.35 -23.64
C GLU A 320 41.99 29.21 -23.04
N LYS A 321 42.11 28.61 -21.84
CA LYS A 321 43.42 28.31 -21.22
C LYS A 321 44.26 27.36 -22.09
N MET A 322 43.62 26.53 -22.90
CA MET A 322 44.27 25.59 -23.82
C MET A 322 44.40 26.15 -25.26
N ASN A 323 44.04 27.42 -25.48
CA ASN A 323 44.04 28.09 -26.78
C ASN A 323 43.21 27.37 -27.87
N VAL A 324 42.15 26.67 -27.48
CA VAL A 324 41.20 26.09 -28.44
C VAL A 324 40.29 27.19 -28.98
N ARG A 325 40.20 27.34 -30.31
CA ARG A 325 39.38 28.35 -30.98
C ARG A 325 38.49 27.72 -32.05
N LEU A 326 37.40 28.38 -32.36
CA LEU A 326 36.57 28.05 -33.52
C LEU A 326 37.18 28.75 -34.76
N ASN A 327 37.34 28.00 -35.85
CA ASN A 327 37.72 28.56 -37.15
C ASN A 327 36.49 29.17 -37.84
N ASP A 328 36.70 29.97 -38.89
CA ASP A 328 35.62 30.63 -39.65
C ASP A 328 34.67 29.64 -40.36
N ASP A 329 35.12 28.41 -40.61
CA ASP A 329 34.32 27.30 -41.15
C ASP A 329 33.48 26.57 -40.09
N GLY A 330 33.60 26.98 -38.82
CA GLY A 330 32.93 26.36 -37.68
C GLY A 330 33.57 25.04 -37.23
N SER A 331 34.78 24.70 -37.69
CA SER A 331 35.59 23.59 -37.16
C SER A 331 36.36 24.02 -35.91
N VAL A 332 36.65 23.08 -35.00
CA VAL A 332 37.39 23.38 -33.77
C VAL A 332 38.90 23.20 -34.03
N ASN A 333 39.69 24.24 -33.80
CA ASN A 333 41.14 24.20 -33.99
C ASN A 333 41.85 23.68 -32.74
N TYR A 334 42.39 22.46 -32.84
CA TYR A 334 43.16 21.81 -31.76
C TYR A 334 44.68 21.99 -31.90
N SER A 335 45.17 22.66 -32.93
CA SER A 335 46.61 22.70 -33.28
C SER A 335 47.48 23.36 -32.19
N GLN A 336 46.88 24.20 -31.34
CA GLN A 336 47.57 24.94 -30.28
C GLN A 336 47.52 24.24 -28.92
N VAL A 337 46.88 23.07 -28.81
CA VAL A 337 46.78 22.31 -27.56
C VAL A 337 48.07 21.51 -27.32
N PRO A 338 48.80 21.75 -26.22
CA PRO A 338 50.14 21.16 -26.00
C PRO A 338 50.11 19.65 -25.72
N TYR A 339 48.96 19.09 -25.35
CA TYR A 339 48.84 17.70 -24.88
C TYR A 339 47.99 16.82 -25.82
N PRO A 340 48.58 15.83 -26.50
CA PRO A 340 47.87 14.98 -27.47
C PRO A 340 46.72 14.15 -26.88
N HIS A 341 46.83 13.75 -25.61
CA HIS A 341 45.76 12.99 -24.94
C HIS A 341 44.53 13.86 -24.67
N VAL A 342 44.72 15.14 -24.37
CA VAL A 342 43.62 16.11 -24.19
C VAL A 342 42.91 16.35 -25.52
N VAL A 343 43.66 16.47 -26.62
CA VAL A 343 43.09 16.60 -27.97
C VAL A 343 42.17 15.41 -28.28
N LYS A 344 42.61 14.18 -28.02
CA LYS A 344 41.77 12.99 -28.23
C LYS A 344 40.48 13.02 -27.39
N SER A 345 40.55 13.47 -26.13
CA SER A 345 39.38 13.61 -25.28
C SER A 345 38.44 14.72 -25.75
N LEU A 346 38.97 15.86 -26.19
CA LEU A 346 38.17 16.97 -26.73
C LEU A 346 37.54 16.64 -28.08
N GLN A 347 38.22 15.87 -28.94
CA GLN A 347 37.68 15.38 -30.21
C GLN A 347 36.51 14.41 -29.98
N LYS A 348 36.58 13.55 -28.96
CA LYS A 348 35.43 12.71 -28.57
C LYS A 348 34.20 13.54 -28.17
N MET A 349 34.40 14.78 -27.71
CA MET A 349 33.36 15.71 -27.28
C MET A 349 33.23 16.93 -28.22
N GLU A 350 33.60 16.79 -29.49
CA GLU A 350 33.70 17.92 -30.42
C GLU A 350 32.38 18.71 -30.52
N GLY A 351 31.23 18.03 -30.54
CA GLY A 351 29.92 18.69 -30.58
C GLY A 351 29.68 19.61 -29.37
N VAL A 352 30.04 19.17 -28.16
CA VAL A 352 29.86 19.97 -26.93
C VAL A 352 30.82 21.15 -26.91
N VAL A 353 32.07 20.92 -27.30
CA VAL A 353 33.10 21.96 -27.40
C VAL A 353 32.70 23.03 -28.42
N LYS A 354 32.22 22.61 -29.59
CA LYS A 354 31.71 23.51 -30.64
C LYS A 354 30.53 24.34 -30.16
N ILE A 355 29.52 23.71 -29.55
CA ILE A 355 28.36 24.42 -29.00
C ILE A 355 28.77 25.41 -27.91
N ALA A 356 29.73 25.05 -27.05
CA ALA A 356 30.20 25.93 -25.99
C ALA A 356 30.96 27.15 -26.54
N LEU A 357 31.81 26.97 -27.55
CA LEU A 357 32.50 28.06 -28.24
C LEU A 357 31.53 28.94 -29.03
N MET A 358 30.57 28.35 -29.74
CA MET A 358 29.51 29.10 -30.43
C MET A 358 28.67 29.95 -29.46
N HIS A 359 28.35 29.43 -28.26
CA HIS A 359 27.65 30.21 -27.23
C HIS A 359 28.45 31.40 -26.71
N LYS A 360 29.79 31.37 -26.80
CA LYS A 360 30.64 32.50 -26.43
C LYS A 360 30.57 33.60 -27.50
N ASP A 361 30.63 33.20 -28.77
CA ASP A 361 30.63 34.13 -29.92
C ASP A 361 29.23 34.71 -30.18
N LEU A 362 28.18 33.96 -29.83
CA LEU A 362 26.82 34.46 -29.76
C LEU A 362 26.65 35.30 -28.47
N GLU A 363 26.97 36.58 -28.53
CA GLU A 363 26.49 37.60 -27.56
C GLU A 363 24.96 37.78 -27.67
N PHE A 364 24.20 36.70 -27.46
CA PHE A 364 22.76 36.59 -27.68
C PHE A 364 21.90 37.39 -26.67
N GLU A 365 22.53 38.18 -25.79
CA GLU A 365 21.88 38.73 -24.60
C GLU A 365 21.32 40.15 -24.78
N TYR A 366 21.72 40.91 -25.82
CA TYR A 366 21.40 42.35 -25.87
C TYR A 366 20.24 42.78 -26.79
N PRO A 367 20.05 42.26 -28.02
CA PRO A 367 18.94 42.73 -28.89
C PRO A 367 17.55 42.32 -28.38
N GLN A 368 17.40 41.07 -27.92
CA GLN A 368 16.09 40.52 -27.52
C GLN A 368 15.56 41.08 -26.20
N HIS A 369 16.43 41.57 -25.31
CA HIS A 369 16.01 42.12 -24.03
C HIS A 369 15.30 43.47 -24.21
N PHE A 370 15.84 44.33 -25.09
CA PHE A 370 15.24 45.62 -25.44
C PHE A 370 13.92 45.45 -26.21
N GLU A 371 13.86 44.53 -27.18
CA GLU A 371 12.61 44.21 -27.88
C GLU A 371 11.55 43.68 -26.91
N LYS A 372 11.91 42.80 -25.97
CA LYS A 372 10.98 42.33 -24.92
C LYS A 372 10.46 43.46 -24.03
N LEU A 373 11.32 44.42 -23.68
CA LEU A 373 10.93 45.61 -22.91
C LEU A 373 9.96 46.50 -23.69
N GLN A 374 10.20 46.71 -24.99
CA GLN A 374 9.32 47.48 -25.85
C GLN A 374 7.95 46.82 -26.02
N ILE A 375 7.93 45.50 -26.27
CA ILE A 375 6.70 44.70 -26.35
C ILE A 375 5.90 44.78 -25.04
N LYS A 376 6.57 44.71 -23.88
CA LYS A 376 5.93 44.89 -22.57
C LYS A 376 5.30 46.29 -22.42
N GLY A 377 6.01 47.33 -22.85
CA GLY A 377 5.51 48.71 -22.82
C GLY A 377 4.27 48.91 -23.68
N ASP A 378 4.26 48.35 -24.88
CA ASP A 378 3.11 48.44 -25.79
C ASP A 378 1.91 47.61 -25.32
N MET A 379 2.15 46.45 -24.69
CA MET A 379 1.10 45.68 -24.03
C MET A 379 0.45 46.44 -22.88
N MET A 380 1.21 47.15 -22.03
CA MET A 380 0.62 47.96 -20.95
C MET A 380 -0.29 49.06 -21.47
N LYS A 381 0.07 49.70 -22.59
CA LYS A 381 -0.78 50.72 -23.22
C LYS A 381 -2.12 50.14 -23.68
N MET A 382 -2.10 48.94 -24.30
CA MET A 382 -3.32 48.25 -24.71
C MET A 382 -4.20 47.84 -23.52
N ILE A 383 -3.60 47.33 -22.45
CA ILE A 383 -4.30 46.94 -21.23
C ILE A 383 -5.03 48.15 -20.62
N ASN A 384 -4.30 49.25 -20.41
CA ASN A 384 -4.87 50.46 -19.83
C ASN A 384 -6.01 51.03 -20.69
N ALA A 385 -5.92 50.92 -22.02
CA ALA A 385 -6.97 51.36 -22.93
C ALA A 385 -8.25 50.50 -22.83
N GLU A 386 -8.13 49.18 -22.69
CA GLU A 386 -9.30 48.30 -22.48
C GLU A 386 -9.92 48.47 -21.09
N GLU A 387 -9.13 48.78 -20.06
CA GLU A 387 -9.66 49.07 -18.72
C GLU A 387 -10.51 50.33 -18.70
N MET A 388 -10.06 51.39 -19.38
CA MET A 388 -10.89 52.60 -19.52
C MET A 388 -12.21 52.30 -20.23
N LYS A 389 -12.23 51.38 -21.22
CA LYS A 389 -13.49 50.97 -21.87
C LYS A 389 -14.40 50.20 -20.91
N LEU A 390 -13.84 49.32 -20.07
CA LEU A 390 -14.60 48.58 -19.06
C LEU A 390 -15.17 49.51 -17.98
N GLU A 391 -14.41 50.50 -17.54
CA GLU A 391 -14.88 51.52 -16.62
C GLU A 391 -16.01 52.36 -17.23
N GLN A 392 -15.88 52.75 -18.51
CA GLN A 392 -16.96 53.43 -19.25
C GLN A 392 -18.22 52.57 -19.33
N LEU A 393 -18.10 51.28 -19.64
CA LEU A 393 -19.24 50.35 -19.68
C LEU A 393 -19.88 50.15 -18.30
N LYS A 394 -19.08 50.11 -17.22
CA LYS A 394 -19.61 50.05 -15.84
C LYS A 394 -20.42 51.31 -15.52
N LEU A 395 -19.89 52.47 -15.88
CA LEU A 395 -20.54 53.75 -15.66
C LEU A 395 -21.85 53.86 -16.47
N GLU A 396 -21.86 53.40 -17.72
CA GLU A 396 -23.08 53.33 -18.55
C GLU A 396 -24.13 52.38 -17.96
N LYS A 397 -23.72 51.22 -17.40
CA LYS A 397 -24.63 50.28 -16.74
C LYS A 397 -25.20 50.89 -15.45
N GLU A 398 -24.38 51.53 -14.63
CA GLU A 398 -24.86 52.25 -13.43
C GLU A 398 -25.83 53.38 -13.79
N ILE A 399 -25.61 54.09 -14.91
CA ILE A 399 -26.52 55.12 -15.38
C ILE A 399 -27.84 54.50 -15.85
N LYS A 400 -27.82 53.34 -16.53
CA LYS A 400 -29.02 52.60 -16.93
C LYS A 400 -29.78 52.05 -15.72
N GLU A 401 -29.08 51.42 -14.77
CA GLU A 401 -29.66 50.90 -13.52
C GLU A 401 -30.26 52.01 -12.65
N LYS A 402 -29.68 53.22 -12.65
CA LYS A 402 -30.27 54.40 -11.99
C LYS A 402 -31.41 55.04 -12.79
N ALA A 403 -31.51 54.77 -14.09
CA ALA A 403 -32.57 55.26 -14.96
C ALA A 403 -33.80 54.34 -14.95
N ASP A 404 -33.62 53.04 -14.70
CA ASP A 404 -34.70 52.13 -14.35
C ASP A 404 -35.10 52.38 -12.89
N PRO A 405 -36.35 52.81 -12.60
CA PRO A 405 -36.75 53.07 -11.23
C PRO A 405 -36.72 51.77 -10.43
N GLU A 406 -35.86 51.69 -9.41
CA GLU A 406 -35.87 50.60 -8.43
C GLU A 406 -37.31 50.45 -7.91
N LEU A 407 -37.98 49.35 -8.28
CA LEU A 407 -39.25 49.00 -7.66
C LEU A 407 -38.99 48.87 -6.16
N SER A 408 -39.72 49.64 -5.35
CA SER A 408 -39.73 49.49 -3.89
C SER A 408 -39.88 48.02 -3.52
N TYR A 409 -39.24 47.58 -2.44
CA TYR A 409 -39.37 46.21 -1.91
C TYR A 409 -40.85 45.79 -1.81
N GLU A 410 -41.75 46.74 -1.49
CA GLU A 410 -43.20 46.54 -1.45
C GLU A 410 -43.81 46.27 -2.84
N GLN A 411 -43.39 46.98 -3.88
CA GLN A 411 -43.86 46.79 -5.26
C GLN A 411 -43.32 45.50 -5.90
N TYR A 412 -42.07 45.14 -5.59
CA TYR A 412 -41.49 43.86 -6.03
C TYR A 412 -42.20 42.69 -5.34
N PHE A 413 -42.45 42.76 -4.02
CA PHE A 413 -43.16 41.72 -3.27
C PHE A 413 -44.63 41.58 -3.73
N GLU A 414 -45.32 42.69 -4.02
CA GLU A 414 -46.68 42.67 -4.57
C GLU A 414 -46.74 42.05 -5.97
N SER A 415 -45.77 42.30 -6.85
CA SER A 415 -45.72 41.68 -8.18
C SER A 415 -45.45 40.17 -8.10
N LEU A 416 -44.52 39.75 -7.24
CA LEU A 416 -44.11 38.36 -7.08
C LEU A 416 -45.18 37.52 -6.37
N ILE A 417 -45.88 38.10 -5.40
CA ILE A 417 -47.05 37.49 -4.78
C ILE A 417 -48.21 37.43 -5.78
N SER A 418 -48.46 38.48 -6.56
CA SER A 418 -49.53 38.50 -7.57
C SER A 418 -49.35 37.40 -8.61
N ASP A 419 -48.13 37.18 -9.09
CA ASP A 419 -47.86 36.17 -10.11
C ASP A 419 -47.81 34.76 -9.51
N LYS A 420 -47.22 34.55 -8.32
CA LYS A 420 -47.30 33.25 -7.63
C LYS A 420 -48.73 32.90 -7.20
N VAL A 421 -49.55 33.86 -6.80
CA VAL A 421 -50.95 33.64 -6.44
C VAL A 421 -51.80 33.32 -7.68
N LYS A 422 -51.50 33.91 -8.84
CA LYS A 422 -52.12 33.51 -10.11
C LYS A 422 -51.74 32.08 -10.47
N ASP A 423 -50.47 31.70 -10.33
CA ASP A 423 -50.01 30.34 -10.65
C ASP A 423 -50.59 29.29 -9.69
N ILE A 424 -50.66 29.59 -8.39
CA ILE A 424 -51.29 28.71 -7.38
C ILE A 424 -52.80 28.57 -7.63
N ASN A 425 -53.49 29.64 -8.05
CA ASN A 425 -54.91 29.58 -8.38
C ASN A 425 -55.17 28.83 -9.71
N VAL A 426 -54.25 28.92 -10.68
CA VAL A 426 -54.29 28.11 -11.91
C VAL A 426 -54.01 26.62 -11.63
N ALA A 427 -53.12 26.31 -10.67
CA ALA A 427 -52.86 24.95 -10.22
C ALA A 427 -54.05 24.36 -9.43
N ARG A 428 -54.66 25.15 -8.53
CA ARG A 428 -55.87 24.74 -7.77
C ARG A 428 -57.09 24.53 -8.64
N THR A 429 -57.27 25.30 -9.71
CA THR A 429 -58.39 25.12 -10.65
C THR A 429 -58.23 23.90 -11.56
N ARG A 430 -57.04 23.29 -11.63
CA ARG A 430 -56.78 22.10 -12.45
C ARG A 430 -56.85 20.76 -11.72
N GLY A 431 -57.22 20.74 -10.43
CA GLY A 431 -57.70 19.55 -9.72
C GLY A 431 -56.93 18.26 -10.02
N LYS A 432 -55.60 18.31 -9.93
CA LYS A 432 -54.77 17.10 -9.97
C LYS A 432 -54.25 16.85 -8.57
N ASP A 433 -54.72 15.77 -7.97
CA ASP A 433 -54.05 15.13 -6.84
C ASP A 433 -52.66 14.69 -7.34
N ILE A 434 -51.63 15.46 -6.99
CA ILE A 434 -50.25 15.18 -7.35
C ILE A 434 -49.64 14.38 -6.20
N ASP A 435 -49.19 13.18 -6.53
CA ASP A 435 -48.48 12.26 -5.66
C ASP A 435 -47.22 12.94 -5.10
N SER A 436 -47.17 13.14 -3.78
CA SER A 436 -46.13 13.91 -3.08
C SER A 436 -44.71 13.31 -3.18
N LYS A 437 -44.59 12.07 -3.66
CA LYS A 437 -43.29 11.42 -3.89
C LYS A 437 -42.63 11.83 -5.21
N THR A 438 -43.40 12.12 -6.25
CA THR A 438 -42.87 12.64 -7.52
C THR A 438 -42.51 14.12 -7.43
N GLU A 439 -43.19 14.88 -6.57
CA GLU A 439 -42.89 16.31 -6.38
C GLU A 439 -41.55 16.55 -5.71
N THR A 440 -41.12 15.75 -4.73
CA THR A 440 -39.81 15.97 -4.11
C THR A 440 -38.65 15.71 -5.07
N GLU A 441 -38.75 14.69 -5.94
CA GLU A 441 -37.76 14.45 -7.01
C GLU A 441 -37.81 15.56 -8.08
N LEU A 442 -39.01 16.00 -8.49
CA LEU A 442 -39.19 17.10 -9.45
C LEU A 442 -38.77 18.47 -8.89
N ILE A 443 -38.87 18.71 -7.58
CA ILE A 443 -38.40 19.94 -6.93
C ILE A 443 -36.86 19.99 -6.97
N PHE A 444 -36.18 18.86 -6.79
CA PHE A 444 -34.72 18.81 -6.90
C PHE A 444 -34.22 18.94 -8.35
N GLU A 445 -34.91 18.35 -9.33
CA GLU A 445 -34.59 18.54 -10.75
C GLU A 445 -34.90 19.98 -11.21
N LYS A 446 -36.03 20.56 -10.78
CA LYS A 446 -36.34 21.97 -11.04
C LYS A 446 -35.39 22.93 -10.35
N ASP A 447 -34.91 22.66 -9.14
CA ASP A 447 -33.90 23.51 -8.47
C ASP A 447 -32.53 23.39 -9.18
N LEU A 448 -32.25 22.27 -9.85
CA LEU A 448 -31.10 22.10 -10.75
C LEU A 448 -31.27 22.87 -12.05
N GLU A 449 -32.45 22.86 -12.67
CA GLU A 449 -32.77 23.65 -13.87
C GLU A 449 -32.87 25.15 -13.59
N GLU A 450 -33.46 25.56 -12.46
CA GLU A 450 -33.53 26.95 -12.01
C GLU A 450 -32.15 27.48 -11.62
N ARG A 451 -31.31 26.68 -10.94
CA ARG A 451 -29.90 27.04 -10.73
C ARG A 451 -29.10 27.02 -12.03
N ALA A 452 -29.35 26.09 -12.94
CA ALA A 452 -28.72 26.12 -14.26
C ALA A 452 -29.10 27.41 -15.00
N GLY A 453 -30.36 27.86 -14.91
CA GLY A 453 -30.84 29.15 -15.42
C GLY A 453 -30.17 30.36 -14.76
N LEU A 454 -29.94 30.34 -13.44
CA LEU A 454 -29.16 31.36 -12.72
C LEU A 454 -27.66 31.36 -13.06
N PHE A 455 -27.14 30.28 -13.65
CA PHE A 455 -25.76 30.17 -14.13
C PHE A 455 -25.60 30.41 -15.63
N ILE A 456 -26.69 30.63 -16.38
CA ILE A 456 -26.61 31.12 -17.76
C ILE A 456 -26.31 32.61 -17.66
N GLU A 457 -25.02 32.94 -17.54
CA GLU A 457 -24.53 34.31 -17.72
C GLU A 457 -25.07 34.84 -19.06
N ASP A 458 -25.65 36.04 -19.04
CA ASP A 458 -25.98 36.75 -20.28
C ASP A 458 -24.68 36.94 -21.11
N ASP A 459 -24.79 36.94 -22.44
CA ASP A 459 -23.62 37.03 -23.33
C ASP A 459 -22.77 38.27 -23.00
N PHE A 460 -23.41 39.35 -22.56
CA PHE A 460 -22.76 40.57 -22.10
C PHE A 460 -22.00 40.39 -20.77
N GLU A 461 -22.58 39.71 -19.79
CA GLU A 461 -21.93 39.46 -18.49
C GLU A 461 -20.76 38.49 -18.65
N ARG A 462 -20.94 37.47 -19.50
CA ARG A 462 -19.88 36.56 -19.91
C ARG A 462 -18.74 37.31 -20.61
N GLU A 463 -19.05 38.18 -21.56
CA GLU A 463 -18.04 39.00 -22.24
C GLU A 463 -17.28 39.89 -21.26
N LYS A 464 -18.00 40.58 -20.36
CA LYS A 464 -17.41 41.42 -19.32
C LYS A 464 -16.46 40.63 -18.42
N ARG A 465 -16.90 39.48 -17.90
CA ARG A 465 -16.08 38.60 -17.05
C ARG A 465 -14.85 38.09 -17.80
N LEU A 466 -14.99 37.70 -19.07
CA LEU A 466 -13.88 37.26 -19.91
C LEU A 466 -12.88 38.40 -20.17
N ARG A 467 -13.36 39.63 -20.39
CA ARG A 467 -12.49 40.82 -20.57
C ARG A 467 -11.77 41.19 -19.28
N GLU A 468 -12.45 41.22 -18.14
CA GLU A 468 -11.83 41.46 -16.82
C GLU A 468 -10.76 40.40 -16.51
N MET A 469 -11.09 39.12 -16.72
CA MET A 469 -10.14 38.02 -16.53
C MET A 469 -8.95 38.11 -17.50
N TRP A 470 -9.17 38.52 -18.75
CA TRP A 470 -8.10 38.72 -19.73
C TRP A 470 -7.17 39.87 -19.33
N ILE A 471 -7.72 41.00 -18.87
CA ILE A 471 -6.97 42.14 -18.38
C ILE A 471 -6.13 41.75 -17.18
N ASP A 472 -6.72 41.07 -16.19
CA ASP A 472 -6.01 40.58 -15.00
C ASP A 472 -4.87 39.64 -15.38
N LEU A 473 -5.11 38.69 -16.29
CA LEU A 473 -4.09 37.78 -16.80
C LEU A 473 -2.96 38.54 -17.49
N LYS A 474 -3.28 39.57 -18.28
CA LYS A 474 -2.28 40.36 -19.00
C LYS A 474 -1.50 41.28 -18.07
N ARG A 475 -2.14 41.93 -17.09
CA ARG A 475 -1.46 42.73 -16.05
C ARG A 475 -0.47 41.89 -15.25
N LYS A 476 -0.92 40.74 -14.74
CA LYS A 476 -0.06 39.81 -13.99
C LYS A 476 1.13 39.30 -14.80
N ASN A 477 0.97 39.11 -16.11
CA ASN A 477 2.07 38.66 -16.99
C ASN A 477 3.03 39.79 -17.41
N VAL A 478 2.57 41.03 -17.53
CA VAL A 478 3.37 42.14 -18.07
C VAL A 478 4.13 42.90 -16.99
N ILE A 479 3.49 43.14 -15.83
CA ILE A 479 4.00 44.06 -14.81
C ILE A 479 5.25 43.52 -14.11
N GLY A 480 5.46 42.20 -14.05
CA GLY A 480 6.69 41.63 -13.48
C GLY A 480 7.04 42.26 -12.14
N GLY A 481 6.15 42.11 -11.16
CA GLY A 481 6.24 42.72 -9.82
C GLY A 481 5.63 41.79 -8.77
N PRO A 482 5.30 42.27 -7.55
CA PRO A 482 4.71 41.46 -6.49
C PRO A 482 3.38 40.78 -6.89
N ASP A 483 2.66 41.35 -7.87
CA ASP A 483 1.41 40.78 -8.41
C ASP A 483 1.63 39.84 -9.61
N ALA A 484 2.87 39.68 -10.09
CA ALA A 484 3.15 38.70 -11.12
C ALA A 484 2.94 37.31 -10.52
N ARG A 485 2.18 36.46 -11.23
CA ARG A 485 1.97 35.08 -10.78
C ARG A 485 3.33 34.46 -10.53
N THR A 486 3.51 34.00 -9.30
CA THR A 486 4.68 33.20 -8.99
C THR A 486 4.66 31.97 -9.90
N THR A 487 5.85 31.43 -10.15
CA THR A 487 5.98 30.18 -10.89
C THR A 487 5.10 29.09 -10.30
N ASP A 488 4.96 29.10 -8.99
CA ASP A 488 4.28 28.10 -8.17
C ASP A 488 2.76 28.24 -8.31
N GLU A 489 2.22 29.47 -8.28
CA GLU A 489 0.80 29.69 -8.61
C GLU A 489 0.45 29.26 -10.03
N GLN A 490 1.34 29.50 -11.00
CA GLN A 490 1.11 29.05 -12.37
C GLN A 490 1.07 27.52 -12.45
N PHE A 491 1.92 26.84 -11.68
CA PHE A 491 1.93 25.38 -11.57
C PHE A 491 0.65 24.85 -10.98
N GLU A 492 0.22 25.38 -9.84
CA GLU A 492 -1.01 24.98 -9.16
C GLU A 492 -2.21 25.16 -10.09
N LEU A 493 -2.28 26.28 -10.81
CA LEU A 493 -3.34 26.52 -11.78
C LEU A 493 -3.31 25.50 -12.92
N GLN A 494 -2.14 25.20 -13.47
CA GLN A 494 -1.99 24.25 -14.57
C GLN A 494 -2.38 22.83 -14.13
N GLU A 495 -1.99 22.44 -12.92
CA GLU A 495 -2.39 21.18 -12.29
C GLU A 495 -3.91 21.11 -12.12
N LEU A 496 -4.53 22.16 -11.56
CA LEU A 496 -5.99 22.26 -11.43
C LEU A 496 -6.72 22.17 -12.78
N ILE A 497 -6.22 22.86 -13.80
CA ILE A 497 -6.82 22.82 -15.15
C ILE A 497 -6.75 21.40 -15.73
N VAL A 498 -5.58 20.76 -15.66
CA VAL A 498 -5.38 19.41 -16.18
C VAL A 498 -6.31 18.42 -15.46
N ASP A 499 -6.42 18.52 -14.13
CA ASP A 499 -7.32 17.67 -13.34
C ASP A 499 -8.79 17.90 -13.70
N LYS A 500 -9.21 19.16 -13.87
CA LYS A 500 -10.59 19.47 -14.32
C LYS A 500 -10.88 18.93 -15.72
N ILE A 501 -9.93 19.02 -16.64
CA ILE A 501 -10.07 18.45 -17.99
C ILE A 501 -10.23 16.93 -17.90
N ARG A 502 -9.44 16.25 -17.06
CA ARG A 502 -9.55 14.80 -16.83
C ARG A 502 -10.91 14.41 -16.26
N ASP A 503 -11.38 15.14 -15.25
CA ASP A 503 -12.69 14.91 -14.64
C ASP A 503 -13.84 15.09 -15.64
N LEU A 504 -13.77 16.13 -16.48
CA LEU A 504 -14.75 16.36 -17.54
C LEU A 504 -14.74 15.22 -18.57
N ARG A 505 -13.56 14.85 -19.09
CA ARG A 505 -13.44 13.73 -20.05
C ARG A 505 -14.01 12.43 -19.47
N TRP A 506 -13.66 12.13 -18.22
CA TRP A 506 -14.14 10.95 -17.50
C TRP A 506 -15.68 10.94 -17.42
N LYS A 507 -16.30 12.03 -16.96
CA LYS A 507 -17.76 12.12 -16.83
C LYS A 507 -18.49 12.06 -18.17
N ILE A 508 -17.97 12.73 -19.19
CA ILE A 508 -18.56 12.70 -20.54
C ILE A 508 -18.59 11.26 -21.05
N ASP A 509 -17.46 10.54 -20.95
CA ASP A 509 -17.39 9.18 -21.45
C ASP A 509 -18.18 8.19 -20.58
N GLN A 510 -18.35 8.44 -19.27
CA GLN A 510 -19.29 7.69 -18.43
C GLN A 510 -20.73 7.85 -18.90
N GLU A 511 -21.18 9.08 -19.16
CA GLU A 511 -22.54 9.33 -19.67
C GLU A 511 -22.75 8.71 -21.05
N MET A 512 -21.73 8.69 -21.91
CA MET A 512 -21.79 7.96 -23.17
C MET A 512 -21.96 6.45 -22.95
N VAL A 513 -21.17 5.86 -22.04
CA VAL A 513 -21.24 4.43 -21.73
C VAL A 513 -22.57 4.06 -21.06
N LYS A 514 -23.20 4.94 -20.27
CA LYS A 514 -24.57 4.77 -19.76
C LYS A 514 -25.61 4.66 -20.87
N GLN A 515 -25.41 5.39 -21.96
CA GLN A 515 -26.26 5.36 -23.16
C GLN A 515 -25.88 4.22 -24.13
N ASP A 516 -25.02 3.29 -23.70
CA ASP A 516 -24.44 2.21 -24.52
C ASP A 516 -23.70 2.71 -25.77
N LEU A 517 -23.13 3.92 -25.71
CA LEU A 517 -22.25 4.48 -26.74
C LEU A 517 -20.77 4.19 -26.42
N ASP A 518 -19.94 4.13 -27.46
CA ASP A 518 -18.48 4.02 -27.31
C ASP A 518 -17.89 5.32 -26.73
N PRO A 519 -16.99 5.26 -25.73
CA PRO A 519 -16.36 6.46 -25.15
C PRO A 519 -15.45 7.17 -26.17
N ILE A 520 -15.42 8.50 -26.15
CA ILE A 520 -14.60 9.33 -27.06
C ILE A 520 -13.12 9.00 -26.87
N PHE A 521 -12.68 8.87 -25.61
CA PHE A 521 -11.29 8.59 -25.25
C PHE A 521 -11.05 7.10 -24.95
N LYS A 522 -11.60 6.18 -25.77
CA LYS A 522 -11.47 4.72 -25.61
C LYS A 522 -10.05 4.21 -25.29
N LYS A 523 -9.02 4.83 -25.89
CA LYS A 523 -7.60 4.50 -25.63
C LYS A 523 -7.18 4.78 -24.19
N ALA A 524 -7.77 5.77 -23.52
CA ALA A 524 -7.48 6.07 -22.12
C ALA A 524 -8.02 4.99 -21.17
N TYR A 525 -9.12 4.31 -21.56
CA TYR A 525 -9.85 3.38 -20.68
C TYR A 525 -9.63 1.90 -20.98
N HIS A 526 -8.71 1.54 -21.88
CA HIS A 526 -8.48 0.13 -22.28
C HIS A 526 -8.11 -0.82 -21.12
N LYS A 527 -7.69 -0.29 -19.97
CA LYS A 527 -7.34 -1.06 -18.77
C LYS A 527 -8.50 -1.24 -17.77
N TYR A 528 -9.64 -0.60 -18.02
CA TYR A 528 -10.80 -0.68 -17.15
C TYR A 528 -11.81 -1.64 -17.76
N THR A 529 -12.43 -2.45 -16.91
CA THR A 529 -13.68 -3.12 -17.29
C THR A 529 -14.82 -2.09 -17.36
N LYS A 530 -15.90 -2.40 -18.09
CA LYS A 530 -17.09 -1.51 -18.15
C LYS A 530 -17.58 -1.19 -16.72
N ASP A 531 -17.64 -2.21 -15.86
CA ASP A 531 -18.11 -2.05 -14.48
C ASP A 531 -17.16 -1.17 -13.64
N GLU A 532 -15.84 -1.38 -13.75
CA GLU A 532 -14.85 -0.55 -13.03
C GLU A 532 -14.90 0.92 -13.46
N PHE A 533 -15.07 1.17 -14.76
CA PHE A 533 -15.21 2.52 -15.29
C PHE A 533 -16.47 3.24 -14.79
N MET A 534 -17.51 2.48 -14.42
CA MET A 534 -18.80 3.01 -13.98
C MET A 534 -18.93 3.16 -12.45
N TYR A 535 -17.91 2.80 -11.65
CA TYR A 535 -18.01 2.82 -10.18
C TYR A 535 -18.34 4.18 -9.57
N ASP A 536 -17.82 5.28 -10.13
CA ASP A 536 -18.10 6.64 -9.65
C ASP A 536 -19.16 7.38 -10.49
N ALA A 537 -19.80 6.71 -11.45
CA ALA A 537 -20.74 7.34 -12.38
C ALA A 537 -22.04 7.82 -11.70
N ASP A 538 -22.45 7.14 -10.63
CA ASP A 538 -23.60 7.53 -9.79
C ASP A 538 -23.15 8.25 -8.51
N LEU A 539 -21.84 8.33 -8.27
CA LEU A 539 -21.28 8.96 -7.09
C LEU A 539 -21.34 10.49 -7.26
N GLN A 540 -22.34 11.11 -6.63
CA GLN A 540 -22.48 12.56 -6.60
C GLN A 540 -21.54 13.19 -5.55
N PHE A 541 -20.24 12.92 -5.67
CA PHE A 541 -19.23 13.42 -4.74
C PHE A 541 -19.24 14.95 -4.60
N SER A 542 -19.56 15.68 -5.67
CA SER A 542 -19.76 17.13 -5.62
C SER A 542 -20.90 17.55 -4.69
N LYS A 543 -22.00 16.78 -4.65
CA LYS A 543 -23.11 17.04 -3.72
C LYS A 543 -22.69 16.77 -2.29
N LEU A 544 -21.99 15.66 -2.03
CA LEU A 544 -21.45 15.36 -0.71
C LEU A 544 -20.48 16.45 -0.22
N LYS A 545 -19.57 16.90 -1.10
CA LYS A 545 -18.66 18.02 -0.83
C LYS A 545 -19.43 19.29 -0.48
N SER A 546 -20.45 19.63 -1.27
CA SER A 546 -21.29 20.81 -1.03
C SER A 546 -22.11 20.73 0.26
N PHE A 547 -22.52 19.51 0.65
CA PHE A 547 -23.27 19.26 1.87
C PHE A 547 -22.37 19.41 3.09
N LEU A 548 -21.19 18.77 3.08
CA LEU A 548 -20.23 18.82 4.19
C LEU A 548 -19.56 20.20 4.35
N SER A 549 -19.53 21.02 3.30
CA SER A 549 -19.05 22.41 3.38
C SER A 549 -20.07 23.38 3.99
N LYS A 550 -21.34 22.98 4.20
CA LYS A 550 -22.32 23.82 4.88
C LYS A 550 -21.96 23.96 6.36
N ASN A 551 -22.38 25.07 6.97
CA ASN A 551 -22.12 25.30 8.39
C ASN A 551 -22.74 24.18 9.26
N PRO A 552 -21.95 23.47 10.09
CA PRO A 552 -22.45 22.39 10.95
C PRO A 552 -23.59 22.78 11.91
N ARG A 553 -23.73 24.08 12.23
CA ARG A 553 -24.83 24.57 13.08
C ARG A 553 -26.17 24.49 12.37
N VAL A 554 -26.22 24.97 11.12
CA VAL A 554 -27.42 24.96 10.29
C VAL A 554 -27.92 23.53 10.06
N LEU A 555 -26.99 22.58 9.87
CA LEU A 555 -27.34 21.17 9.67
C LEU A 555 -27.86 20.48 10.95
N LYS A 556 -27.56 21.01 12.14
CA LYS A 556 -28.00 20.45 13.43
C LYS A 556 -29.33 21.02 13.93
N GLU A 557 -29.73 22.19 13.43
CA GLU A 557 -30.98 22.85 13.83
C GLU A 557 -32.21 22.12 13.28
N ASP A 558 -32.06 21.42 12.15
CA ASP A 558 -33.08 20.51 11.62
C ASP A 558 -32.98 19.14 12.30
N GLU A 559 -34.08 18.66 12.89
CA GLU A 559 -34.12 17.42 13.69
C GLU A 559 -33.83 16.16 12.83
N ILE A 560 -34.31 16.15 11.59
CA ILE A 560 -34.15 14.99 10.69
C ILE A 560 -32.75 15.01 10.09
N ILE A 561 -32.37 16.15 9.49
CA ILE A 561 -31.05 16.30 8.85
C ILE A 561 -29.93 16.19 9.88
N GLY A 562 -30.15 16.67 11.11
CA GLY A 562 -29.19 16.60 12.21
C GLY A 562 -28.86 15.17 12.63
N GLN A 563 -29.85 14.28 12.70
CA GLN A 563 -29.62 12.86 13.02
C GLN A 563 -28.85 12.15 11.90
N GLU A 564 -29.25 12.36 10.64
CA GLU A 564 -28.55 11.80 9.48
C GLU A 564 -27.11 12.31 9.39
N TYR A 565 -26.91 13.61 9.61
CA TYR A 565 -25.59 14.23 9.61
C TYR A 565 -24.67 13.65 10.69
N LEU A 566 -25.18 13.39 11.90
CA LEU A 566 -24.40 12.69 12.94
C LEU A 566 -24.04 11.26 12.53
N GLY A 567 -24.97 10.55 11.88
CA GLY A 567 -24.70 9.23 11.30
C GLY A 567 -23.60 9.28 10.24
N ILE A 568 -23.66 10.25 9.32
CA ILE A 568 -22.64 10.50 8.29
C ILE A 568 -21.29 10.78 8.95
N ILE A 569 -21.22 11.68 9.94
CA ILE A 569 -19.98 11.98 10.67
C ILE A 569 -19.36 10.71 11.26
N GLN A 570 -20.16 9.85 11.89
CA GLN A 570 -19.67 8.61 12.47
C GLN A 570 -19.10 7.65 11.41
N LEU A 571 -19.67 7.65 10.19
CA LEU A 571 -19.20 6.84 9.07
C LEU A 571 -17.91 7.38 8.44
N ILE A 572 -17.79 8.71 8.28
CA ILE A 572 -16.63 9.34 7.63
C ILE A 572 -15.45 9.56 8.59
N ARG A 573 -15.71 9.50 9.91
CA ARG A 573 -14.67 9.64 10.93
C ARG A 573 -13.59 8.59 10.75
N ARG A 574 -12.33 9.03 10.76
CA ARG A 574 -11.19 8.17 10.50
C ARG A 574 -10.94 7.23 11.67
N LYS A 575 -10.82 5.93 11.39
CA LYS A 575 -10.39 4.90 12.34
C LYS A 575 -8.88 4.77 12.30
N LYS A 576 -8.20 4.98 13.42
CA LYS A 576 -6.75 4.82 13.51
C LYS A 576 -6.40 3.37 13.87
N LEU A 577 -5.50 2.77 13.11
CA LEU A 577 -4.96 1.42 13.29
C LEU A 577 -3.48 1.54 13.64
N LEU A 578 -3.07 1.04 14.79
CA LEU A 578 -1.68 1.05 15.20
C LEU A 578 -0.93 -0.11 14.55
N GLU A 579 0.06 0.18 13.72
CA GLU A 579 0.91 -0.82 13.08
C GLU A 579 2.39 -0.62 13.46
N TYR A 580 2.99 -1.66 14.03
CA TYR A 580 4.40 -1.71 14.37
C TYR A 580 5.23 -2.27 13.21
N SER A 581 5.22 -1.55 12.08
CA SER A 581 6.05 -1.88 10.93
C SER A 581 7.32 -1.03 10.96
N THR A 582 8.48 -1.67 10.93
CA THR A 582 9.75 -0.98 10.69
C THR A 582 10.36 -1.47 9.39
N PRO A 583 10.81 -0.56 8.50
CA PRO A 583 11.62 -0.96 7.36
C PRO A 583 12.94 -1.53 7.89
N ALA A 584 13.13 -2.85 7.72
CA ALA A 584 14.25 -3.60 8.29
C ALA A 584 15.64 -3.06 7.89
N TYR A 585 15.71 -2.33 6.78
CA TYR A 585 16.94 -1.80 6.22
C TYR A 585 16.90 -0.26 6.10
N ALA A 586 16.09 0.47 6.86
CA ALA A 586 16.19 1.93 6.87
C ALA A 586 17.27 2.40 7.85
N LYS A 587 18.15 3.29 7.39
CA LYS A 587 19.31 3.81 8.15
C LYS A 587 18.92 4.59 9.41
N GLU A 588 17.68 5.09 9.47
CA GLU A 588 17.21 6.03 10.51
C GLU A 588 16.61 5.37 11.75
N HIS A 589 16.45 4.04 11.77
CA HIS A 589 15.64 3.36 12.79
C HIS A 589 16.40 2.65 13.92
N GLU A 590 17.72 2.84 14.05
CA GLU A 590 18.54 2.15 15.06
C GLU A 590 18.16 2.43 16.53
N LEU A 591 17.33 3.44 16.84
CA LEU A 591 17.12 3.90 18.22
C LEU A 591 15.71 3.68 18.81
N SER A 592 14.73 3.18 18.04
CA SER A 592 13.34 3.18 18.53
C SER A 592 12.92 1.91 19.28
N TYR A 593 13.46 0.74 18.95
CA TYR A 593 12.95 -0.52 19.49
C TYR A 593 13.28 -0.71 20.98
N ASP A 594 14.52 -0.42 21.38
CA ASP A 594 14.94 -0.49 22.79
C ASP A 594 14.26 0.60 23.63
N ALA A 595 14.04 1.79 23.07
CA ALA A 595 13.28 2.86 23.72
C ALA A 595 11.80 2.46 23.92
N GLN A 596 11.19 1.76 22.97
CA GLN A 596 9.82 1.26 23.08
C GLN A 596 9.70 0.13 24.11
N ILE A 597 10.64 -0.81 24.15
CA ILE A 597 10.66 -1.88 25.17
C ILE A 597 10.86 -1.26 26.56
N ALA A 598 11.79 -0.32 26.71
CA ALA A 598 12.03 0.38 27.97
C ALA A 598 10.79 1.16 28.43
N MET A 599 10.17 1.94 27.53
CA MET A 599 8.92 2.65 27.84
C MET A 599 7.75 1.73 28.15
N SER A 600 7.67 0.54 27.52
CA SER A 600 6.56 -0.39 27.77
C SER A 600 6.66 -1.04 29.15
N LYS A 601 7.88 -1.37 29.63
CA LYS A 601 8.10 -1.90 30.98
C LYS A 601 7.80 -0.86 32.06
N ASP A 602 8.23 0.38 31.85
CA ASP A 602 8.01 1.45 32.84
C ASP A 602 6.55 1.91 32.88
N LYS A 603 5.87 2.04 31.73
CA LYS A 603 4.46 2.43 31.69
C LYS A 603 3.52 1.33 32.20
N THR A 604 3.76 0.05 31.88
CA THR A 604 2.88 -1.02 32.37
C THR A 604 3.02 -1.23 33.87
N MET A 605 4.22 -1.05 34.43
CA MET A 605 4.45 -1.04 35.87
C MET A 605 3.84 0.20 36.54
N GLY A 606 3.99 1.39 35.96
CA GLY A 606 3.41 2.64 36.46
C GLY A 606 1.88 2.62 36.48
N TYR A 607 1.24 2.42 35.33
CA TYR A 607 -0.23 2.39 35.23
C TYR A 607 -0.87 1.32 36.11
N ARG A 608 -0.25 0.14 36.23
CA ARG A 608 -0.78 -0.92 37.10
C ARG A 608 -0.64 -0.58 38.57
N LYS A 609 0.44 0.11 38.96
CA LYS A 609 0.63 0.59 40.33
C LYS A 609 -0.37 1.69 40.67
N ASP A 610 -0.56 2.65 39.76
CA ASP A 610 -1.51 3.76 39.94
C ASP A 610 -2.97 3.27 40.00
N LEU A 611 -3.35 2.28 39.17
CA LEU A 611 -4.67 1.63 39.24
C LEU A 611 -4.88 0.89 40.56
N ILE A 612 -3.88 0.14 41.04
CA ILE A 612 -3.94 -0.56 42.33
C ILE A 612 -4.04 0.44 43.49
N GLU A 613 -3.38 1.60 43.38
CA GLU A 613 -3.43 2.65 44.40
C GLU A 613 -4.78 3.35 44.44
N LEU A 614 -5.35 3.66 43.27
CA LEU A 614 -6.72 4.16 43.14
C LEU A 614 -7.78 3.18 43.68
N GLU A 615 -7.67 1.89 43.35
CA GLU A 615 -8.57 0.86 43.90
C GLU A 615 -8.48 0.79 45.42
N LYS A 616 -7.27 0.84 46.00
CA LYS A 616 -7.07 0.85 47.46
C LYS A 616 -7.63 2.09 48.14
N ASP A 617 -7.50 3.26 47.51
CA ASP A 617 -8.06 4.49 48.06
C ASP A 617 -9.59 4.49 47.99
N GLN A 618 -10.16 3.87 46.95
CA GLN A 618 -11.60 3.67 46.86
C GLN A 618 -12.10 2.68 47.94
N GLU A 619 -11.41 1.56 48.16
CA GLU A 619 -11.71 0.65 49.28
C GLU A 619 -11.62 1.33 50.65
N ARG A 620 -10.67 2.26 50.84
CA ARG A 620 -10.55 3.04 52.09
C ARG A 620 -11.73 3.98 52.30
N LEU A 621 -12.20 4.63 51.24
CA LEU A 621 -13.37 5.51 51.30
C LEU A 621 -14.63 4.71 51.66
N ASP A 622 -14.83 3.56 51.02
CA ASP A 622 -15.96 2.67 51.33
C ASP A 622 -15.93 2.20 52.80
N LEU A 623 -14.74 1.92 53.34
CA LEU A 623 -14.56 1.53 54.75
C LEU A 623 -14.83 2.69 55.73
N ILE A 624 -14.55 3.93 55.32
CA ILE A 624 -14.86 5.13 56.10
C ILE A 624 -16.37 5.35 56.11
N ASP A 625 -17.03 5.26 54.95
CA ASP A 625 -18.48 5.39 54.85
C ASP A 625 -19.20 4.31 55.65
N GLN A 626 -18.71 3.07 55.61
CA GLN A 626 -19.24 1.98 56.43
C GLN A 626 -19.10 2.30 57.93
N LYS A 627 -17.94 2.79 58.39
CA LYS A 627 -17.73 3.17 59.79
C LYS A 627 -18.56 4.39 60.23
N LEU A 628 -18.82 5.33 59.33
CA LEU A 628 -19.72 6.46 59.59
C LEU A 628 -21.16 5.96 59.74
N SER A 629 -21.60 5.06 58.86
CA SER A 629 -22.93 4.45 58.96
C SER A 629 -23.11 3.61 60.24
N GLU A 630 -22.06 2.96 60.73
CA GLU A 630 -22.09 2.21 62.00
C GLU A 630 -22.10 3.14 63.24
N ARG A 631 -21.49 4.33 63.15
CA ARG A 631 -21.56 5.34 64.24
C ARG A 631 -22.93 5.97 64.37
N ASP A 632 -23.62 6.21 63.25
CA ASP A 632 -24.94 6.84 63.25
C ASP A 632 -26.04 5.90 63.79
N ILE A 633 -25.79 4.59 63.89
CA ILE A 633 -26.72 3.62 64.49
C ILE A 633 -26.47 3.43 66.01
N GLY A 634 -25.39 3.99 66.55
CA GLY A 634 -24.91 3.68 67.90
C GLY A 634 -25.11 4.74 68.99
N GLN A 635 -25.63 5.93 68.70
CA GLN A 635 -25.75 7.01 69.70
C GLN A 635 -27.07 7.80 69.60
N GLU A 636 -28.19 7.12 69.78
CA GLU A 636 -29.34 7.71 70.46
C GLU A 636 -29.41 7.09 71.85
N ASN A 637 -28.80 7.76 72.84
CA ASN A 637 -29.30 7.89 74.22
C ASN A 637 -28.32 8.70 75.09
N ASP A 638 -28.77 9.91 75.41
CA ASP A 638 -28.54 10.70 76.63
C ASP A 638 -27.10 11.06 77.06
N THR A 639 -26.72 12.33 76.83
CA THR A 639 -26.64 13.36 77.90
C THR A 639 -26.15 14.72 77.36
N PRO A 640 -26.60 15.87 77.92
CA PRO A 640 -26.20 17.20 77.47
C PRO A 640 -25.21 17.85 78.44
N PHE A 641 -24.02 18.29 78.00
CA PHE A 641 -23.33 19.44 78.63
C PHE A 641 -22.07 19.92 77.89
N MET A 642 -22.05 21.22 77.61
CA MET A 642 -20.95 22.20 77.52
C MET A 642 -19.65 21.95 76.74
N GLU A 643 -19.44 22.85 75.76
CA GLU A 643 -18.36 23.86 75.77
C GLU A 643 -16.96 23.41 76.21
N ASN A 644 -16.10 23.08 75.25
CA ASN A 644 -14.78 23.71 75.04
C ASN A 644 -13.95 23.02 73.94
N GLN A 645 -13.09 23.84 73.32
CA GLN A 645 -11.88 23.50 72.54
C GLN A 645 -12.04 23.23 71.03
N THR A 646 -12.04 24.37 70.32
CA THR A 646 -11.14 24.63 69.19
C THR A 646 -9.72 24.11 69.44
N GLN A 647 -9.26 23.08 68.70
CA GLN A 647 -7.87 22.79 68.33
C GLN A 647 -7.80 21.39 67.71
N ASN A 648 -8.13 21.22 66.42
CA ASN A 648 -7.58 20.10 65.61
C ASN A 648 -7.76 20.19 64.08
N ASP A 649 -8.39 21.23 63.54
CA ASP A 649 -8.58 21.36 62.09
C ASP A 649 -7.31 21.71 61.29
N GLY A 650 -6.16 21.85 61.95
CA GLY A 650 -4.88 22.18 61.31
C GLY A 650 -4.11 21.00 60.69
N LYS A 651 -4.55 19.75 60.87
CA LYS A 651 -3.75 18.57 60.46
C LYS A 651 -4.24 17.84 59.20
N PHE A 652 -5.50 18.03 58.80
CA PHE A 652 -6.06 17.37 57.61
C PHE A 652 -5.73 18.09 56.29
N MET A 653 -5.60 19.43 56.30
CA MET A 653 -5.27 20.19 55.09
C MET A 653 -3.79 20.08 54.65
N SER A 654 -2.87 19.68 55.53
CA SER A 654 -1.44 19.57 55.15
C SER A 654 -1.06 18.27 54.41
N GLN A 655 -1.96 17.29 54.35
CA GLN A 655 -1.73 16.07 53.54
C GLN A 655 -2.20 16.23 52.09
N PHE A 656 -3.24 17.05 51.84
CA PHE A 656 -3.72 17.29 50.48
C PHE A 656 -2.76 18.17 49.65
N GLU A 657 -2.06 19.12 50.28
CA GLU A 657 -1.05 19.94 49.57
C GLU A 657 0.26 19.21 49.25
N ARG A 658 0.51 18.03 49.84
CA ARG A 658 1.69 17.21 49.51
C ARG A 658 1.48 16.22 48.37
N ALA A 659 0.24 16.01 47.94
CA ALA A 659 -0.09 15.13 46.80
C ALA A 659 -0.21 15.89 45.45
N SER A 660 -0.11 17.23 45.48
CA SER A 660 -0.19 18.10 44.28
C SER A 660 1.16 18.69 43.85
N LYS A 661 2.27 18.07 44.30
CA LYS A 661 3.62 18.23 43.77
C LYS A 661 4.20 16.84 43.53
#